data_AF-A0A971AB97-F1
#
_entry.id   AF-A0A971AB97-F1
#
_cell.length_a   1.000
_cell.length_b   1.000
_cell.length_c   1.000
_cell.angle_alpha   90.00
_cell.angle_beta   90.00
_cell.angle_gamma   90.00
#
_symmetry.space_group_name_H-M   'P 1'
#
loop_
_entity.id
_entity.type
_entity.pdbx_description
1 polymer ?
#
loop_
_entity_poly.entity_id
_entity_poly.type
_entity_poly.pdbx_seq_one_letter_code
_entity_poly.pdbx_strand_id
1 'polypeptide(L)'
;MSAAITRRGVLGTLALTAFVMSIGYAQPADGPMVIHRSIWDWSRADIAWYEGKPPEKREGNPNKLAGWAEFDVEVPLTGWWELYCCGGVPEWDKTYYVDGRQIYFGPAQPEDIVEKRPEIYKVLNLPLTAGMHTLQIRRTGFPGTLPEWFELRAAKGNPAACITAEAIGPDIVRAGAGVKLQVTGGCPARATRYEFVAENVVTGEGAPAGEVSFPASSKFLTKTVVIPTPQEGCFRLRVQEKGQPLKPGDFLFHQFVVVDTRQPASPPNPLSWQERGDTGNTGGTTATPALTRTLVAEVDCVTQTPLREKDGATRIVEAPFGKYRESSGKGTRRSWACDGFSYAIDIPDTDGPCMLEVDYPDDDRRTMGFWVNDQADPLIMRNSAPVTGGVETGDRYRCSQTMQTHQAVFWPNGEHLIVAVMNLNYSMRAAAARIRVYKVEEPFPAGPPNRPDGRRLGYYYEESGRWLFHFGATDNSSLWQNMLTMDRWARFSRYTGANLLYPTINMYQGHHAPSQVLEGYFIKQFDMLRLNALIAEKYGMKYLPEFGLSGQSWFDSRVMKKGMPAGEAWTLRDKDGKAGWYNALHPFVQEKYISILGETADRLGDCPSFLGVSSRLMCSWQWMGYNALPGMNWGYDDWTVSEFTRATGIKVPGDPQDEQRFRRRFEFLTGPQLAAWRKWRC
;
A
#
# COMPACT_ATOMS: atom_id res chain seq x y z
N MET A 1 24.62 14.44 -70.21
CA MET A 1 24.09 15.80 -70.45
C MET A 1 24.04 16.48 -69.09
N SER A 2 25.08 17.23 -68.71
CA SER A 2 25.19 18.70 -68.85
C SER A 2 24.09 19.41 -68.05
N ALA A 3 24.30 20.33 -67.11
CA ALA A 3 25.49 21.03 -66.64
C ALA A 3 25.19 21.63 -65.25
N ALA A 4 26.25 21.89 -64.49
CA ALA A 4 26.24 22.81 -63.35
C ALA A 4 26.02 24.26 -63.81
N ILE A 5 25.53 25.14 -62.92
CA ILE A 5 26.01 26.52 -62.75
C ILE A 5 25.66 27.04 -61.34
N THR A 6 26.72 27.50 -60.70
CA THR A 6 26.93 28.24 -59.44
C THR A 6 26.23 29.60 -59.32
N ARG A 7 25.96 30.06 -58.07
CA ARG A 7 26.48 31.35 -57.54
C ARG A 7 26.42 31.47 -56.00
N ARG A 8 27.48 32.09 -55.45
CA ARG A 8 27.80 32.38 -54.04
C ARG A 8 27.27 33.75 -53.58
N GLY A 9 27.15 33.91 -52.25
CA GLY A 9 27.20 35.15 -51.46
C GLY A 9 26.50 34.93 -50.11
N VAL A 10 27.15 34.63 -48.98
CA VAL A 10 28.03 35.41 -48.07
C VAL A 10 27.32 36.56 -47.33
N LEU A 11 27.30 36.39 -45.98
CA LEU A 11 27.17 37.36 -44.86
C LEU A 11 25.80 37.92 -44.47
N GLY A 12 25.44 37.74 -43.18
CA GLY A 12 24.38 38.50 -42.52
C GLY A 12 23.79 37.84 -41.27
N THR A 13 24.52 37.87 -40.16
CA THR A 13 24.03 37.59 -38.80
C THR A 13 22.86 38.50 -38.45
N LEU A 14 21.73 37.98 -37.98
CA LEU A 14 20.79 38.67 -37.09
C LEU A 14 19.88 37.66 -36.39
N ALA A 15 20.07 37.57 -35.08
CA ALA A 15 19.18 36.88 -34.16
C ALA A 15 17.79 37.51 -34.22
N LEU A 16 16.77 36.71 -34.51
CA LEU A 16 15.38 37.09 -34.27
C LEU A 16 14.89 36.35 -33.03
N THR A 17 14.94 37.05 -31.92
CA THR A 17 14.19 36.78 -30.70
C THR A 17 12.70 36.84 -31.06
N ALA A 18 12.04 35.70 -31.21
CA ALA A 18 10.59 35.64 -31.36
C ALA A 18 9.95 35.87 -29.97
N PHE A 19 9.75 37.14 -29.62
CA PHE A 19 8.81 37.53 -28.57
C PHE A 19 7.41 37.17 -29.07
N VAL A 20 6.88 36.03 -28.63
CA VAL A 20 5.44 35.76 -28.74
C VAL A 20 4.77 36.65 -27.70
N MET A 21 4.38 37.86 -28.09
CA MET A 21 3.41 38.64 -27.34
C MET A 21 2.10 37.87 -27.34
N SER A 22 1.79 37.20 -26.23
CA SER A 22 0.44 36.82 -25.88
C SER A 22 -0.43 38.09 -25.92
N ILE A 23 -1.34 38.14 -26.89
CA ILE A 23 -2.35 39.20 -27.00
C ILE A 23 -3.21 39.11 -25.75
N GLY A 24 -2.98 40.01 -24.81
CA GLY A 24 -3.83 40.19 -23.64
C GLY A 24 -5.20 40.66 -24.11
N TYR A 25 -6.20 39.78 -24.03
CA TYR A 25 -7.58 40.23 -23.95
C TYR A 25 -7.74 40.95 -22.61
N ALA A 26 -7.82 42.27 -22.66
CA ALA A 26 -8.26 43.07 -21.51
C ALA A 26 -9.66 42.60 -21.12
N GLN A 27 -9.78 41.92 -19.98
CA GLN A 27 -11.07 41.57 -19.41
C GLN A 27 -11.79 42.83 -18.90
N PRO A 28 -13.12 42.92 -19.03
CA PRO A 28 -13.90 43.97 -18.39
C PRO A 28 -13.79 43.87 -16.86
N ALA A 29 -13.75 45.03 -16.19
CA ALA A 29 -13.43 45.20 -14.77
C ALA A 29 -14.36 44.50 -13.75
N ASP A 30 -15.45 43.86 -14.20
CA ASP A 30 -16.45 43.19 -13.34
C ASP A 30 -16.61 41.67 -13.63
N GLY A 31 -15.73 41.07 -14.44
CA GLY A 31 -15.70 39.62 -14.67
C GLY A 31 -15.13 38.80 -13.50
N PRO A 32 -15.42 37.49 -13.37
CA PRO A 32 -14.68 36.63 -12.45
C PRO A 32 -13.21 36.56 -12.89
N MET A 33 -12.29 36.96 -12.00
CA MET A 33 -10.86 36.83 -12.23
C MET A 33 -10.48 35.35 -12.17
N VAL A 34 -10.25 34.76 -13.35
CA VAL A 34 -9.99 33.34 -13.55
C VAL A 34 -8.74 33.18 -14.41
N ILE A 35 -7.80 32.38 -13.92
CA ILE A 35 -6.64 31.93 -14.70
C ILE A 35 -6.96 30.51 -15.16
N HIS A 36 -7.27 30.36 -16.44
CA HIS A 36 -7.51 29.06 -17.07
C HIS A 36 -6.25 28.57 -17.79
N ARG A 37 -5.96 27.27 -17.69
CA ARG A 37 -4.87 26.61 -18.42
C ARG A 37 -5.29 25.21 -18.84
N SER A 38 -5.08 24.89 -20.12
CA SER A 38 -5.10 23.51 -20.58
C SER A 38 -3.91 22.77 -19.97
N ILE A 39 -4.05 21.47 -19.68
CA ILE A 39 -2.92 20.65 -19.23
C ILE A 39 -1.78 20.64 -20.25
N TRP A 40 -2.08 20.89 -21.53
CA TRP A 40 -1.13 20.97 -22.62
C TRP A 40 -0.33 22.28 -22.64
N ASP A 41 -0.75 23.30 -21.88
CA ASP A 41 -0.09 24.60 -21.79
C ASP A 41 1.07 24.63 -20.77
N TRP A 42 1.62 23.46 -20.41
CA TRP A 42 2.69 23.37 -19.42
C TRP A 42 3.94 24.19 -19.83
N SER A 43 4.58 24.81 -18.86
CA SER A 43 5.90 25.44 -19.02
C SER A 43 6.99 24.38 -19.04
N ARG A 44 6.89 23.39 -18.15
CA ARG A 44 7.81 22.25 -18.00
C ARG A 44 7.02 20.98 -17.76
N ALA A 45 7.53 19.84 -18.20
CA ALA A 45 6.90 18.55 -17.97
C ALA A 45 7.92 17.42 -18.04
N ASP A 46 7.67 16.35 -17.29
CA ASP A 46 8.23 15.02 -17.53
C ASP A 46 7.04 14.06 -17.55
N ILE A 47 6.58 13.75 -18.76
CA ILE A 47 5.39 12.93 -18.99
C ILE A 47 5.81 11.75 -19.86
N ALA A 48 5.45 10.55 -19.43
CA ALA A 48 5.62 9.32 -20.18
C ALA A 48 4.25 8.72 -20.53
N TRP A 49 4.16 8.17 -21.74
CA TRP A 49 3.11 7.21 -22.08
C TRP A 49 3.51 5.84 -21.55
N TYR A 50 2.60 5.14 -20.87
CA TYR A 50 2.88 3.79 -20.39
C TYR A 50 3.26 2.81 -21.52
N GLU A 51 2.77 3.06 -22.74
CA GLU A 51 3.01 2.20 -23.92
C GLU A 51 3.93 2.83 -24.98
N GLY A 52 4.64 3.94 -24.71
CA GLY A 52 5.39 4.56 -25.82
C GLY A 52 6.22 5.80 -25.51
N LYS A 53 6.62 6.46 -26.61
CA LYS A 53 7.43 7.68 -26.59
C LYS A 53 6.66 8.83 -25.94
N PRO A 54 7.35 9.78 -25.28
CA PRO A 54 6.74 11.03 -24.81
C PRO A 54 5.94 11.71 -25.93
N PRO A 55 4.85 12.43 -25.62
CA PRO A 55 4.08 13.10 -26.65
C PRO A 55 4.96 14.08 -27.44
N GLU A 56 5.07 13.88 -28.75
CA GLU A 56 5.80 14.79 -29.65
C GLU A 56 5.05 16.11 -29.84
N LYS A 57 3.74 16.15 -29.50
CA LYS A 57 2.87 17.33 -29.62
C LYS A 57 2.05 17.55 -28.34
N ARG A 58 1.81 18.82 -28.01
CA ARG A 58 0.98 19.27 -26.88
C ARG A 58 -0.51 19.26 -27.23
N GLU A 59 -1.07 18.11 -27.58
CA GLU A 59 -2.48 17.96 -27.96
C GLU A 59 -3.02 16.56 -27.62
N GLY A 60 -4.34 16.44 -27.44
CA GLY A 60 -5.03 15.16 -27.28
C GLY A 60 -5.67 14.94 -25.90
N ASN A 61 -5.99 13.68 -25.60
CA ASN A 61 -6.61 13.28 -24.33
C ASN A 61 -5.51 12.98 -23.29
N PRO A 62 -5.50 13.63 -22.11
CA PRO A 62 -4.50 13.37 -21.07
C PRO A 62 -4.70 12.06 -20.29
N ASN A 63 -5.71 11.26 -20.67
CA ASN A 63 -5.84 9.88 -20.22
C ASN A 63 -4.61 9.06 -20.65
N LYS A 64 -4.11 8.21 -19.75
CA LYS A 64 -2.88 7.39 -19.91
C LYS A 64 -1.55 8.16 -19.80
N LEU A 65 -1.57 9.44 -19.44
CA LEU A 65 -0.36 10.20 -19.11
C LEU A 65 0.10 9.93 -17.67
N ALA A 66 1.30 9.37 -17.51
CA ALA A 66 1.97 9.27 -16.21
C ALA A 66 3.12 10.28 -16.15
N GLY A 67 3.17 11.08 -15.09
CA GLY A 67 4.25 12.01 -14.83
C GLY A 67 3.78 13.29 -14.16
N TRP A 68 4.39 14.41 -14.51
CA TRP A 68 4.00 15.72 -14.00
C TRP A 68 4.02 16.79 -15.09
N ALA A 69 3.12 17.75 -14.95
CA ALA A 69 3.04 18.97 -15.73
C ALA A 69 3.16 20.17 -14.79
N GLU A 70 4.00 21.14 -15.15
CA GLU A 70 4.27 22.34 -14.37
C GLU A 70 4.03 23.61 -15.19
N PHE A 71 3.39 24.60 -14.57
CA PHE A 71 2.87 25.80 -15.21
C PHE A 71 3.39 27.04 -14.50
N ASP A 72 3.96 27.97 -15.26
CA ASP A 72 4.21 29.32 -14.77
C ASP A 72 2.91 30.12 -14.86
N VAL A 73 2.42 30.57 -13.71
CA VAL A 73 1.18 31.33 -13.59
C VAL A 73 1.48 32.70 -12.99
N GLU A 74 1.10 33.75 -13.72
CA GLU A 74 1.15 35.11 -13.20
C GLU A 74 -0.13 35.37 -12.41
N VAL A 75 0.02 35.56 -11.10
CA VAL A 75 -1.06 35.91 -10.18
C VAL A 75 -1.12 37.44 -10.12
N PRO A 76 -2.20 38.08 -10.59
CA PRO A 76 -2.25 39.54 -10.70
C PRO A 76 -2.39 40.27 -9.35
N LEU A 77 -2.94 39.60 -8.34
CA LEU A 77 -3.25 40.18 -7.04
C LEU A 77 -3.01 39.17 -5.92
N THR A 78 -2.38 39.62 -4.84
CA THR A 78 -2.24 38.85 -3.61
C THR A 78 -3.63 38.58 -3.02
N GLY A 79 -3.94 37.31 -2.76
CA GLY A 79 -5.21 36.92 -2.19
C GLY A 79 -5.45 35.41 -2.20
N TRP A 80 -6.66 35.03 -1.82
CA TRP A 80 -7.10 33.64 -1.85
C TRP A 80 -7.60 33.26 -3.24
N TRP A 81 -7.15 32.10 -3.71
CA TRP A 81 -7.51 31.50 -4.98
C TRP A 81 -8.02 30.08 -4.76
N GLU A 82 -9.00 29.68 -5.54
CA GLU A 82 -9.54 28.32 -5.53
C GLU A 82 -9.02 27.58 -6.77
N LEU A 83 -8.37 26.44 -6.56
CA LEU A 83 -7.94 25.56 -7.64
C LEU A 83 -9.08 24.60 -8.01
N TYR A 84 -9.51 24.66 -9.27
CA TYR A 84 -10.45 23.73 -9.88
C TYR A 84 -9.74 22.91 -10.96
N CYS A 85 -10.17 21.68 -11.15
CA CYS A 85 -9.72 20.82 -12.24
C CYS A 85 -10.93 20.26 -12.98
N CYS A 86 -10.72 19.92 -14.26
CA CYS A 86 -11.71 19.26 -15.08
C CYS A 86 -11.16 18.01 -15.73
N GLY A 87 -12.02 17.01 -15.88
CA GLY A 87 -11.67 15.74 -16.46
C GLY A 87 -10.65 14.97 -15.61
N GLY A 88 -10.05 13.96 -16.25
CA GLY A 88 -9.34 12.91 -15.54
C GLY A 88 -10.27 12.05 -14.68
N VAL A 89 -9.72 11.40 -13.66
CA VAL A 89 -10.50 10.61 -12.68
C VAL A 89 -10.38 11.30 -11.31
N PRO A 90 -11.41 12.01 -10.83
CA PRO A 90 -11.36 12.77 -9.57
C PRO A 90 -10.91 11.93 -8.37
N GLU A 91 -11.37 10.68 -8.29
CA GLU A 91 -11.15 9.74 -7.19
C GLU A 91 -9.73 9.14 -7.18
N TRP A 92 -8.91 9.46 -8.18
CA TRP A 92 -7.51 9.03 -8.21
C TRP A 92 -6.61 10.03 -7.52
N ASP A 93 -5.70 9.51 -6.70
CA ASP A 93 -4.67 10.28 -6.03
C ASP A 93 -3.81 11.06 -7.03
N LYS A 94 -3.66 12.35 -6.75
CA LYS A 94 -2.79 13.29 -7.46
C LYS A 94 -2.01 14.10 -6.44
N THR A 95 -0.83 14.55 -6.83
CA THR A 95 0.00 15.44 -6.01
C THR A 95 0.04 16.82 -6.65
N TYR A 96 -0.17 17.85 -5.83
CA TYR A 96 -0.17 19.25 -6.25
C TYR A 96 0.97 19.98 -5.55
N TYR A 97 1.79 20.69 -6.32
CA TYR A 97 2.86 21.53 -5.79
C TYR A 97 2.63 22.99 -6.19
N VAL A 98 2.98 23.89 -5.27
CA VAL A 98 3.09 25.33 -5.55
C VAL A 98 4.49 25.76 -5.14
N ASP A 99 5.21 26.42 -6.04
CA ASP A 99 6.58 26.91 -5.84
C ASP A 99 7.55 25.83 -5.31
N GLY A 100 7.42 24.60 -5.83
CA GLY A 100 8.23 23.45 -5.44
C GLY A 100 7.84 22.78 -4.12
N ARG A 101 6.87 23.32 -3.37
CA ARG A 101 6.34 22.72 -2.14
C ARG A 101 5.10 21.89 -2.44
N GLN A 102 5.07 20.63 -1.96
CA GLN A 102 3.85 19.82 -2.01
C GLN A 102 2.79 20.45 -1.10
N ILE A 103 1.63 20.79 -1.67
CA ILE A 103 0.50 21.39 -0.94
C ILE A 103 -0.60 20.37 -0.66
N TYR A 104 -0.81 19.41 -1.56
CA TYR A 104 -1.81 18.36 -1.40
C TYR A 104 -1.39 17.06 -2.07
N PHE A 105 -1.74 15.94 -1.44
CA PHE A 105 -1.68 14.60 -2.00
C PHE A 105 -2.94 13.84 -1.59
N GLY A 106 -3.73 13.42 -2.57
CA GLY A 106 -4.96 12.68 -2.35
C GLY A 106 -5.92 12.80 -3.54
N PRO A 107 -7.11 12.19 -3.45
CA PRO A 107 -8.15 12.31 -4.45
C PRO A 107 -9.02 13.54 -4.20
N ALA A 108 -9.84 13.93 -5.17
CA ALA A 108 -10.97 14.82 -4.92
C ALA A 108 -12.12 14.02 -4.27
N GLN A 109 -12.89 14.66 -3.40
CA GLN A 109 -14.05 14.01 -2.78
C GLN A 109 -15.30 14.18 -3.65
N PRO A 110 -16.27 13.25 -3.61
CA PRO A 110 -17.52 13.38 -4.35
C PRO A 110 -18.27 14.70 -4.09
N GLU A 111 -18.16 15.24 -2.87
CA GLU A 111 -18.77 16.52 -2.45
C GLU A 111 -18.12 17.76 -3.10
N ASP A 112 -16.92 17.61 -3.67
CA ASP A 112 -16.18 18.67 -4.34
C ASP A 112 -16.49 18.78 -5.83
N ILE A 113 -17.23 17.81 -6.39
CA ILE A 113 -17.70 17.82 -7.78
C ILE A 113 -18.78 18.90 -7.91
N VAL A 114 -18.48 19.95 -8.67
CA VAL A 114 -19.38 21.08 -8.91
C VAL A 114 -20.17 20.94 -10.21
N GLU A 115 -19.64 20.19 -11.18
CA GLU A 115 -20.32 19.85 -12.42
C GLU A 115 -20.00 18.40 -12.79
N LYS A 116 -20.98 17.63 -13.29
CA LYS A 116 -20.78 16.20 -13.61
C LYS A 116 -20.48 15.94 -15.08
N ARG A 117 -20.76 16.89 -15.98
CA ARG A 117 -20.57 16.74 -17.44
C ARG A 117 -20.27 18.10 -18.10
N PRO A 118 -19.00 18.46 -18.31
CA PRO A 118 -17.80 17.70 -17.92
C PRO A 118 -17.62 17.64 -16.40
N GLU A 119 -16.88 16.65 -15.89
CA GLU A 119 -16.59 16.55 -14.46
C GLU A 119 -15.63 17.67 -14.04
N ILE A 120 -16.15 18.65 -13.31
CA ILE A 120 -15.37 19.75 -12.73
C ILE A 120 -15.44 19.61 -11.21
N TYR A 121 -14.29 19.64 -10.55
CA TYR A 121 -14.18 19.52 -9.11
C TYR A 121 -13.24 20.57 -8.53
N LYS A 122 -13.58 21.05 -7.33
CA LYS A 122 -12.68 21.88 -6.53
C LYS A 122 -11.60 20.99 -5.95
N VAL A 123 -10.35 21.44 -6.01
CA VAL A 123 -9.21 20.75 -5.40
C VAL A 123 -8.92 21.36 -4.04
N LEU A 124 -8.55 22.65 -3.99
CA LEU A 124 -8.20 23.33 -2.74
C LEU A 124 -8.24 24.86 -2.82
N ASN A 125 -8.17 25.50 -1.64
CA ASN A 125 -7.87 26.93 -1.49
C ASN A 125 -6.36 27.17 -1.38
N LEU A 126 -5.87 28.19 -2.09
CA LEU A 126 -4.47 28.60 -2.19
C LEU A 126 -4.30 30.06 -1.77
N PRO A 127 -3.52 30.37 -0.72
CA PRO A 127 -3.05 31.72 -0.45
C PRO A 127 -1.88 32.06 -1.38
N LEU A 128 -2.09 32.90 -2.39
CA LEU A 128 -1.07 33.27 -3.37
C LEU A 128 -0.75 34.77 -3.30
N THR A 129 0.53 35.11 -3.50
CA THR A 129 0.98 36.50 -3.63
C THR A 129 0.86 36.99 -5.08
N ALA A 130 0.80 38.30 -5.30
CA ALA A 130 0.93 38.83 -6.65
C ALA A 130 2.33 38.53 -7.20
N GLY A 131 2.40 38.12 -8.46
CA GLY A 131 3.64 37.78 -9.16
C GLY A 131 3.61 36.38 -9.78
N MET A 132 4.79 35.92 -10.18
CA MET A 132 4.95 34.61 -10.82
C MET A 132 4.99 33.49 -9.77
N HIS A 133 4.18 32.47 -9.99
CA HIS A 133 4.17 31.22 -9.24
C HIS A 133 4.30 30.03 -10.17
N THR A 134 4.79 28.89 -9.64
CA THR A 134 4.79 27.63 -10.37
C THR A 134 3.78 26.67 -9.78
N LEU A 135 2.80 26.21 -10.56
CA LEU A 135 1.86 25.15 -10.17
C LEU A 135 2.27 23.85 -10.86
N GLN A 136 2.42 22.75 -10.11
CA GLN A 136 2.67 21.42 -10.67
C GLN A 136 1.54 20.46 -10.30
N ILE A 137 1.07 19.70 -11.29
CA ILE A 137 0.12 18.60 -11.10
C ILE A 137 0.83 17.30 -11.48
N ARG A 138 0.83 16.32 -10.57
CA ARG A 138 1.59 15.08 -10.70
C ARG A 138 0.72 13.85 -10.48
N ARG A 139 0.91 12.83 -11.33
CA ARG A 139 0.42 11.46 -11.16
C ARG A 139 1.36 10.49 -11.86
N THR A 140 2.12 9.70 -11.09
CA THR A 140 3.17 8.82 -11.61
C THR A 140 2.81 7.33 -11.62
N GLY A 141 1.75 6.93 -10.91
CA GLY A 141 1.24 5.56 -10.90
C GLY A 141 0.38 5.22 -12.12
N PHE A 142 0.37 3.94 -12.51
CA PHE A 142 -0.47 3.37 -13.57
C PHE A 142 -1.93 3.02 -13.12
N PRO A 143 -2.98 3.30 -13.90
CA PRO A 143 -2.98 4.14 -15.10
C PRO A 143 -2.74 5.60 -14.70
N GLY A 144 -1.88 6.27 -15.46
CA GLY A 144 -1.66 7.71 -15.28
C GLY A 144 -2.77 8.48 -16.00
N THR A 145 -3.37 9.46 -15.35
CA THR A 145 -4.32 10.39 -15.97
C THR A 145 -4.19 11.76 -15.31
N LEU A 146 -3.83 12.77 -16.09
CA LEU A 146 -3.82 14.17 -15.65
C LEU A 146 -5.17 14.82 -16.01
N PRO A 147 -5.58 15.90 -15.31
CA PRO A 147 -6.78 16.65 -15.68
C PRO A 147 -6.63 17.25 -17.10
N GLU A 148 -7.74 17.58 -17.76
CA GLU A 148 -7.78 18.23 -19.07
C GLU A 148 -7.37 19.70 -18.99
N TRP A 149 -7.83 20.37 -17.94
CA TRP A 149 -7.47 21.75 -17.63
C TRP A 149 -7.60 22.00 -16.13
N PHE A 150 -7.01 23.11 -15.68
CA PHE A 150 -7.25 23.67 -14.36
C PHE A 150 -7.60 25.16 -14.42
N GLU A 151 -8.26 25.62 -13.36
CA GLU A 151 -8.57 27.03 -13.16
C GLU A 151 -8.15 27.48 -11.77
N LEU A 152 -7.52 28.65 -11.68
CA LEU A 152 -7.43 29.40 -10.43
C LEU A 152 -8.50 30.49 -10.46
N ARG A 153 -9.45 30.42 -9.54
CA ARG A 153 -10.56 31.39 -9.41
C ARG A 153 -10.36 32.24 -8.17
N ALA A 154 -10.42 33.56 -8.28
CA ALA A 154 -10.28 34.43 -7.10
C ALA A 154 -11.45 34.23 -6.12
N ALA A 155 -11.15 34.07 -4.82
CA ALA A 155 -12.13 33.77 -3.78
C ALA A 155 -13.17 34.88 -3.51
N LYS A 156 -12.90 36.12 -3.97
CA LYS A 156 -13.77 37.31 -3.82
C LYS A 156 -14.30 37.55 -2.38
N GLY A 157 -13.51 37.16 -1.36
CA GLY A 157 -13.90 37.32 0.04
C GLY A 157 -14.97 36.33 0.53
N ASN A 158 -15.18 35.21 -0.17
CA ASN A 158 -15.95 34.09 0.34
C ASN A 158 -15.18 33.43 1.52
N PRO A 159 -15.73 33.40 2.75
CA PRO A 159 -15.09 32.77 3.91
C PRO A 159 -14.69 31.30 3.68
N ALA A 160 -15.50 30.51 2.97
CA ALA A 160 -15.19 29.11 2.70
C ALA A 160 -13.96 28.94 1.77
N ALA A 161 -13.65 29.97 0.97
CA ALA A 161 -12.49 30.00 0.08
C ALA A 161 -11.26 30.69 0.70
N CYS A 162 -11.36 31.19 1.94
CA CYS A 162 -10.30 31.96 2.63
C CYS A 162 -9.68 31.20 3.82
N ILE A 163 -9.60 29.87 3.72
CA ILE A 163 -9.01 28.99 4.72
C ILE A 163 -8.32 27.81 4.06
N THR A 164 -7.23 27.33 4.65
CA THR A 164 -6.60 26.04 4.36
C THR A 164 -5.93 25.49 5.62
N ALA A 165 -5.62 24.20 5.64
CA ALA A 165 -4.92 23.58 6.75
C ALA A 165 -3.94 22.50 6.29
N GLU A 166 -2.90 22.29 7.07
CA GLU A 166 -1.99 21.16 6.95
C GLU A 166 -1.75 20.52 8.31
N ALA A 167 -1.54 19.20 8.33
CA ALA A 167 -1.15 18.49 9.54
C ALA A 167 0.32 18.76 9.86
N ILE A 168 0.62 19.06 11.12
CA ILE A 168 1.98 19.23 11.64
C ILE A 168 2.31 18.00 12.49
N GLY A 169 2.82 16.97 11.81
CA GLY A 169 3.08 15.66 12.41
C GLY A 169 1.98 14.65 12.08
N PRO A 170 1.87 13.56 12.86
CA PRO A 170 0.99 12.45 12.50
C PRO A 170 -0.49 12.77 12.70
N ASP A 171 -1.30 12.27 11.77
CA ASP A 171 -2.76 12.20 11.81
C ASP A 171 -3.28 10.85 12.31
N ILE A 172 -2.39 9.89 12.55
CA ILE A 172 -2.65 8.64 13.26
C ILE A 172 -1.94 8.72 14.61
N VAL A 173 -2.71 8.92 15.67
CA VAL A 173 -2.18 9.33 16.98
C VAL A 173 -2.64 8.41 18.11
N ARG A 174 -1.93 8.48 19.23
CA ARG A 174 -2.37 7.85 20.49
C ARG A 174 -3.53 8.65 21.09
N ALA A 175 -4.42 7.97 21.81
CA ALA A 175 -5.46 8.63 22.60
C ALA A 175 -4.84 9.66 23.57
N GLY A 176 -5.33 10.90 23.50
CA GLY A 176 -4.87 12.04 24.31
C GLY A 176 -3.70 12.84 23.72
N ALA A 177 -3.04 12.38 22.65
CA ALA A 177 -1.91 13.11 22.04
C ALA A 177 -2.32 14.37 21.27
N GLY A 178 -3.55 14.40 20.76
CA GLY A 178 -4.08 15.44 19.87
C GLY A 178 -3.50 15.38 18.45
N VAL A 179 -4.26 15.89 17.48
CA VAL A 179 -3.77 16.13 16.11
C VAL A 179 -3.47 17.62 15.96
N LYS A 180 -2.25 17.95 15.52
CA LYS A 180 -1.81 19.34 15.37
C LYS A 180 -2.00 19.80 13.92
N LEU A 181 -2.71 20.91 13.73
CA LEU A 181 -2.96 21.51 12.42
C LEU A 181 -2.38 22.92 12.36
N GLN A 182 -1.73 23.25 11.25
CA GLN A 182 -1.39 24.62 10.87
C GLN A 182 -2.53 25.13 10.00
N VAL A 183 -3.39 25.98 10.58
CA VAL A 183 -4.55 26.55 9.89
C VAL A 183 -4.21 27.96 9.43
N THR A 184 -4.27 28.19 8.13
CA THR A 184 -4.06 29.51 7.53
C THR A 184 -5.40 30.07 7.09
N GLY A 185 -5.71 31.28 7.52
CA GLY A 185 -6.96 31.98 7.22
C GLY A 185 -6.79 33.49 7.16
N GLY A 186 -7.87 34.19 6.89
CA GLY A 186 -7.90 35.66 6.78
C GLY A 186 -8.70 36.07 5.57
N CYS A 187 -9.99 36.37 5.79
CA CYS A 187 -10.89 36.82 4.74
C CYS A 187 -10.93 38.36 4.72
N PRO A 188 -10.72 39.02 3.57
CA PRO A 188 -10.73 40.48 3.50
C PRO A 188 -12.14 41.06 3.69
N ALA A 189 -13.19 40.30 3.37
CA ALA A 189 -14.57 40.79 3.43
C ALA A 189 -15.11 40.88 4.87
N ARG A 190 -14.70 39.98 5.77
CA ARG A 190 -15.15 39.96 7.17
C ARG A 190 -14.28 39.08 8.06
N ALA A 191 -14.41 39.27 9.37
CA ALA A 191 -13.89 38.34 10.36
C ALA A 191 -14.62 36.99 10.26
N THR A 192 -13.88 35.90 10.44
CA THR A 192 -14.36 34.53 10.28
C THR A 192 -14.07 33.72 11.54
N ARG A 193 -15.02 32.87 11.93
CA ARG A 193 -14.87 31.89 13.01
C ARG A 193 -15.21 30.52 12.43
N TYR A 194 -14.24 29.63 12.46
CA TYR A 194 -14.38 28.26 11.99
C TYR A 194 -14.45 27.33 13.19
N GLU A 195 -15.50 26.53 13.24
CA GLU A 195 -15.75 25.56 14.30
C GLU A 195 -15.43 24.16 13.77
N PHE A 196 -14.70 23.39 14.56
CA PHE A 196 -14.30 22.04 14.22
C PHE A 196 -15.23 21.03 14.89
N VAL A 197 -15.64 20.02 14.13
CA VAL A 197 -16.43 18.88 14.63
C VAL A 197 -15.71 17.61 14.23
N ALA A 198 -15.34 16.78 15.21
CA ALA A 198 -14.83 15.45 14.96
C ALA A 198 -16.01 14.48 14.86
N GLU A 199 -16.31 14.02 13.66
CA GLU A 199 -17.38 13.08 13.33
C GLU A 199 -16.81 11.66 13.31
N ASN A 200 -17.30 10.77 14.17
CA ASN A 200 -16.92 9.36 14.12
C ASN A 200 -17.44 8.75 12.81
N VAL A 201 -16.56 8.17 11.99
CA VAL A 201 -16.94 7.70 10.64
C VAL A 201 -17.84 6.46 10.65
N VAL A 202 -17.96 5.79 11.79
CA VAL A 202 -18.76 4.58 11.97
C VAL A 202 -20.15 4.95 12.49
N THR A 203 -20.22 5.73 13.58
CA THR A 203 -21.49 6.06 14.23
C THR A 203 -22.16 7.30 13.62
N GLY A 204 -21.40 8.14 12.89
CA GLY A 204 -21.85 9.44 12.40
C GLY A 204 -21.99 10.50 13.50
N GLU A 205 -21.67 10.16 14.75
CA GLU A 205 -21.77 11.09 15.87
C GLU A 205 -20.66 12.14 15.81
N GLY A 206 -21.03 13.40 15.88
CA GLY A 206 -20.11 14.55 15.89
C GLY A 206 -19.90 15.11 17.29
N ALA A 207 -18.66 15.35 17.67
CA ALA A 207 -18.30 16.07 18.88
C ALA A 207 -17.55 17.38 18.55
N PRO A 208 -17.82 18.50 19.26
CA PRO A 208 -17.05 19.72 19.13
C PRO A 208 -15.55 19.45 19.39
N ALA A 209 -14.71 19.85 18.45
CA ALA A 209 -13.27 19.56 18.45
C ALA A 209 -12.40 20.82 18.53
N GLY A 210 -13.02 21.97 18.76
CA GLY A 210 -12.36 23.27 18.93
C GLY A 210 -12.82 24.29 17.91
N GLU A 211 -12.14 25.44 17.89
CA GLU A 211 -12.44 26.52 16.95
C GLU A 211 -11.20 27.36 16.66
N VAL A 212 -11.25 28.11 15.56
CA VAL A 212 -10.25 29.11 15.22
C VAL A 212 -10.91 30.34 14.60
N SER A 213 -10.49 31.52 15.05
CA SER A 213 -11.02 32.80 14.56
C SER A 213 -9.93 33.61 13.88
N PHE A 214 -10.29 34.30 12.80
CA PHE A 214 -9.42 35.23 12.08
C PHE A 214 -10.12 36.60 11.96
N PRO A 215 -9.40 37.72 12.19
CA PRO A 215 -9.94 39.04 11.91
C PRO A 215 -10.14 39.22 10.40
N ALA A 216 -10.96 40.21 10.01
CA ALA A 216 -11.02 40.64 8.62
C ALA A 216 -9.62 41.11 8.20
N SER A 217 -9.03 40.45 7.21
CA SER A 217 -7.66 40.73 6.79
C SER A 217 -7.42 40.37 5.34
N SER A 218 -6.66 41.19 4.65
CA SER A 218 -6.07 40.87 3.34
C SER A 218 -4.75 40.10 3.46
N LYS A 219 -4.23 39.92 4.68
CA LYS A 219 -3.03 39.12 4.94
C LYS A 219 -3.41 37.70 5.33
N PHE A 220 -2.57 36.74 4.94
CA PHE A 220 -2.68 35.36 5.39
C PHE A 220 -2.15 35.26 6.83
N LEU A 221 -2.97 34.75 7.73
CA LEU A 221 -2.64 34.57 9.13
C LEU A 221 -2.65 33.08 9.42
N THR A 222 -1.57 32.57 10.01
CA THR A 222 -1.45 31.15 10.35
C THR A 222 -1.54 30.97 11.87
N LYS A 223 -2.34 29.99 12.30
CA LYS A 223 -2.51 29.59 13.69
C LYS A 223 -2.32 28.09 13.84
N THR A 224 -1.71 27.67 14.93
CA THR A 224 -1.67 26.24 15.28
C THR A 224 -2.90 25.90 16.11
N VAL A 225 -3.61 24.85 15.71
CA VAL A 225 -4.78 24.30 16.41
C VAL A 225 -4.46 22.85 16.80
N VAL A 226 -4.92 22.43 17.98
CA VAL A 226 -4.83 21.04 18.43
C VAL A 226 -6.23 20.46 18.51
N ILE A 227 -6.53 19.49 17.67
CA ILE A 227 -7.77 18.73 17.70
C ILE A 227 -7.65 17.67 18.80
N PRO A 228 -8.54 17.66 19.81
CA PRO A 228 -8.47 16.70 20.91
C PRO A 228 -8.82 15.29 20.43
N THR A 229 -8.12 14.29 20.96
CA THR A 229 -8.28 12.88 20.59
C THR A 229 -8.55 11.97 21.80
N PRO A 230 -9.65 12.18 22.56
CA PRO A 230 -9.85 11.51 23.84
C PRO A 230 -10.22 10.02 23.72
N GLN A 231 -10.81 9.62 22.59
CA GLN A 231 -11.39 8.30 22.38
C GLN A 231 -10.80 7.65 21.14
N GLU A 232 -10.63 6.33 21.20
CA GLU A 232 -10.23 5.51 20.05
C GLU A 232 -11.30 5.57 18.94
N GLY A 233 -10.84 5.58 17.69
CA GLY A 233 -11.72 5.54 16.53
C GLY A 233 -11.09 6.16 15.30
N CYS A 234 -11.82 6.08 14.18
CA CYS A 234 -11.53 6.83 12.97
C CYS A 234 -12.52 7.99 12.89
N PHE A 235 -12.00 9.20 12.68
CA PHE A 235 -12.78 10.42 12.72
C PHE A 235 -12.60 11.21 11.43
N ARG A 236 -13.68 11.84 10.97
CA ARG A 236 -13.66 12.87 9.94
C ARG A 236 -13.71 14.24 10.61
N LEU A 237 -12.80 15.13 10.26
CA LEU A 237 -12.85 16.50 10.74
C LEU A 237 -13.74 17.34 9.82
N ARG A 238 -14.91 17.75 10.31
CA ARG A 238 -15.79 18.70 9.66
C ARG A 238 -15.48 20.11 10.15
N VAL A 239 -15.59 21.07 9.25
CA VAL A 239 -15.40 22.49 9.57
C VAL A 239 -16.66 23.24 9.16
N GLN A 240 -17.10 24.18 9.98
CA GLN A 240 -18.24 25.04 9.67
C GLN A 240 -17.95 26.50 9.98
N GLU A 241 -18.52 27.41 9.20
CA GLU A 241 -18.55 28.85 9.49
C GLU A 241 -20.01 29.26 9.72
N LYS A 242 -20.32 29.80 10.90
CA LYS A 242 -21.69 30.21 11.29
C LYS A 242 -22.75 29.11 11.04
N GLY A 243 -22.40 27.85 11.35
CA GLY A 243 -23.26 26.69 11.15
C GLY A 243 -23.39 26.21 9.70
N GLN A 244 -22.70 26.82 8.73
CA GLN A 244 -22.64 26.35 7.35
C GLN A 244 -21.41 25.44 7.17
N PRO A 245 -21.58 24.16 6.80
CA PRO A 245 -20.47 23.25 6.62
C PRO A 245 -19.64 23.64 5.40
N LEU A 246 -18.31 23.60 5.57
CA LEU A 246 -17.35 23.71 4.47
C LEU A 246 -17.27 22.37 3.73
N LYS A 247 -17.00 22.44 2.43
CA LYS A 247 -16.71 21.26 1.62
C LYS A 247 -15.31 20.72 1.92
N PRO A 248 -15.03 19.43 1.64
CA PRO A 248 -13.67 18.89 1.79
C PRO A 248 -12.61 19.73 1.05
N GLY A 249 -12.84 20.15 -0.18
CA GLY A 249 -11.94 21.02 -0.96
C GLY A 249 -11.80 22.45 -0.41
N ASP A 250 -12.61 22.87 0.56
CA ASP A 250 -12.42 24.13 1.28
C ASP A 250 -11.40 24.00 2.43
N PHE A 251 -11.28 22.81 3.03
CA PHE A 251 -10.41 22.53 4.17
C PHE A 251 -9.76 21.14 4.04
N LEU A 252 -8.50 21.13 3.58
CA LEU A 252 -7.74 19.92 3.21
C LEU A 252 -7.20 19.11 4.41
N PHE A 253 -8.05 18.80 5.37
CA PHE A 253 -7.75 17.82 6.40
C PHE A 253 -9.02 17.01 6.69
N HIS A 254 -9.06 15.78 6.19
CA HIS A 254 -10.30 15.01 6.13
C HIS A 254 -10.47 14.04 7.28
N GLN A 255 -9.50 13.16 7.50
CA GLN A 255 -9.62 12.06 8.46
C GLN A 255 -8.38 11.93 9.33
N PHE A 256 -8.59 11.44 10.55
CA PHE A 256 -7.54 11.07 11.48
C PHE A 256 -7.95 9.82 12.26
N VAL A 257 -6.96 9.10 12.78
CA VAL A 257 -7.18 7.91 13.61
C VAL A 257 -6.61 8.11 14.98
N VAL A 258 -7.35 7.65 15.98
CA VAL A 258 -6.92 7.60 17.37
C VAL A 258 -6.84 6.13 17.77
N VAL A 259 -5.70 5.70 18.27
CA VAL A 259 -5.48 4.35 18.83
C VAL A 259 -5.25 4.47 20.33
N ASP A 260 -6.00 3.74 21.15
CA ASP A 260 -5.75 3.72 22.59
C ASP A 260 -4.65 2.70 22.93
N THR A 261 -3.51 3.20 23.34
CA THR A 261 -2.32 2.42 23.73
C THR A 261 -2.12 2.38 25.26
N ARG A 262 -2.98 3.05 26.04
CA ARG A 262 -2.83 3.23 27.49
C ARG A 262 -3.15 1.97 28.29
N GLN A 263 -3.94 1.07 27.72
CA GLN A 263 -4.17 -0.26 28.26
C GLN A 263 -3.81 -1.26 27.18
N PRO A 264 -2.70 -2.01 27.28
CA PRO A 264 -2.56 -3.19 26.46
C PRO A 264 -3.78 -4.06 26.78
N ALA A 265 -4.63 -4.34 25.78
CA ALA A 265 -5.86 -5.12 25.99
C ALA A 265 -5.52 -6.32 26.88
N SER A 266 -6.11 -6.34 28.07
CA SER A 266 -5.62 -7.07 29.25
C SER A 266 -5.05 -8.42 28.83
N PRO A 267 -3.81 -8.79 29.25
CA PRO A 267 -3.34 -10.13 29.01
C PRO A 267 -4.35 -11.08 29.65
N PRO A 268 -4.97 -11.99 28.89
CA PRO A 268 -5.59 -13.15 29.50
C PRO A 268 -4.49 -13.85 30.29
N ASN A 269 -4.89 -14.35 31.45
CA ASN A 269 -4.05 -15.00 32.44
C ASN A 269 -2.87 -15.74 31.76
N PRO A 270 -1.61 -15.33 31.99
CA PRO A 270 -0.48 -16.02 31.39
C PRO A 270 -0.50 -17.45 31.88
N LEU A 271 -0.91 -18.39 31.04
CA LEU A 271 -0.51 -19.77 31.21
C LEU A 271 1.01 -19.73 31.21
N SER A 272 1.58 -19.96 32.39
CA SER A 272 3.01 -19.83 32.60
C SER A 272 3.72 -20.80 31.66
N TRP A 273 4.82 -20.35 31.05
CA TRP A 273 5.65 -21.20 30.19
C TRP A 273 6.13 -22.48 30.91
N GLN A 274 6.12 -22.49 32.25
CA GLN A 274 6.51 -23.62 33.09
C GLN A 274 5.47 -24.76 33.10
N GLU A 275 4.20 -24.51 32.73
CA GLU A 275 3.17 -25.57 32.69
C GLU A 275 3.17 -26.37 31.38
N ARG A 276 4.00 -26.00 30.39
CA ARG A 276 4.09 -26.70 29.08
C ARG A 276 5.37 -27.52 28.88
N GLY A 277 6.23 -27.62 29.90
CA GLY A 277 7.46 -28.40 29.84
C GLY A 277 7.26 -29.83 30.32
N ASP A 278 7.45 -30.79 29.40
CA ASP A 278 7.79 -32.20 29.65
C ASP A 278 7.10 -32.91 30.82
N THR A 279 5.92 -33.48 30.58
CA THR A 279 5.66 -34.88 30.98
C THR A 279 4.75 -35.52 29.94
N GLY A 280 5.19 -36.67 29.43
CA GLY A 280 4.36 -37.48 28.54
C GLY A 280 3.05 -37.86 29.21
N ASN A 281 1.98 -37.86 28.42
CA ASN A 281 0.82 -38.73 28.57
C ASN A 281 0.38 -39.04 30.01
N THR A 282 -0.07 -38.04 30.78
CA THR A 282 -1.02 -38.24 31.89
C THR A 282 -1.96 -37.05 31.98
N GLY A 283 -3.27 -37.32 31.95
CA GLY A 283 -4.32 -36.31 31.96
C GLY A 283 -4.23 -35.34 33.13
N GLY A 284 -4.00 -34.07 32.82
CA GLY A 284 -4.04 -32.94 33.73
C GLY A 284 -4.41 -31.68 32.95
N THR A 285 -5.68 -31.30 33.00
CA THR A 285 -6.26 -30.17 32.28
C THR A 285 -5.96 -28.85 32.99
N THR A 286 -4.88 -28.16 32.63
CA THR A 286 -4.85 -26.69 32.70
C THR A 286 -5.35 -26.17 31.35
N ALA A 287 -6.68 -26.11 31.23
CA ALA A 287 -7.35 -25.67 30.02
C ALA A 287 -6.93 -24.23 29.69
N THR A 288 -6.34 -24.04 28.50
CA THR A 288 -6.44 -22.75 27.81
C THR A 288 -7.92 -22.36 27.83
N PRO A 289 -8.31 -21.13 28.25
CA PRO A 289 -9.72 -20.75 28.25
C PRO A 289 -10.28 -21.07 26.87
N ALA A 290 -11.23 -22.00 26.84
CA ALA A 290 -11.77 -22.53 25.60
C ALA A 290 -12.45 -21.37 24.86
N LEU A 291 -12.24 -21.29 23.55
CA LEU A 291 -12.94 -20.32 22.72
C LEU A 291 -14.44 -20.63 22.77
N THR A 292 -15.24 -19.72 23.34
CA THR A 292 -16.70 -19.88 23.34
C THR A 292 -17.22 -19.76 21.91
N ARG A 293 -18.03 -20.73 21.52
CA ARG A 293 -18.53 -20.85 20.15
C ARG A 293 -19.92 -21.46 20.13
N THR A 294 -20.76 -20.95 19.24
CA THR A 294 -22.14 -21.40 19.05
C THR A 294 -22.27 -21.97 17.65
N LEU A 295 -22.69 -23.23 17.52
CA LEU A 295 -22.92 -23.85 16.22
C LEU A 295 -24.07 -23.13 15.51
N VAL A 296 -23.81 -22.63 14.30
CA VAL A 296 -24.82 -21.93 13.49
C VAL A 296 -25.20 -22.71 12.23
N ALA A 297 -24.31 -23.57 11.73
CA ALA A 297 -24.63 -24.45 10.61
C ALA A 297 -23.80 -25.74 10.64
N GLU A 298 -24.38 -26.82 10.12
CA GLU A 298 -23.73 -28.11 9.94
C GLU A 298 -24.13 -28.74 8.60
N VAL A 299 -23.15 -29.32 7.92
CA VAL A 299 -23.29 -30.10 6.71
C VAL A 299 -22.68 -31.48 6.95
N ASP A 300 -23.50 -32.52 6.77
CA ASP A 300 -23.01 -33.90 6.67
C ASP A 300 -22.68 -34.19 5.19
N CYS A 301 -21.40 -34.23 4.86
CA CYS A 301 -20.96 -34.41 3.48
C CYS A 301 -21.33 -35.81 2.95
N VAL A 302 -21.55 -36.79 3.82
CA VAL A 302 -21.88 -38.16 3.41
C VAL A 302 -23.32 -38.24 2.90
N THR A 303 -24.24 -37.58 3.59
CA THR A 303 -25.68 -37.68 3.31
C THR A 303 -26.22 -36.54 2.46
N GLN A 304 -25.64 -35.34 2.56
CA GLN A 304 -26.08 -34.18 1.78
C GLN A 304 -25.42 -34.13 0.39
N THR A 305 -26.24 -33.82 -0.61
CA THR A 305 -25.80 -33.62 -2.00
C THR A 305 -25.03 -32.30 -2.11
N PRO A 306 -23.82 -32.30 -2.69
CA PRO A 306 -23.09 -31.06 -2.95
C PRO A 306 -23.88 -30.11 -3.86
N LEU A 307 -23.78 -28.80 -3.60
CA LEU A 307 -24.27 -27.76 -4.50
C LEU A 307 -23.61 -27.87 -5.88
N ARG A 308 -22.32 -28.18 -5.90
CA ARG A 308 -21.54 -28.33 -7.13
C ARG A 308 -20.48 -29.41 -6.95
N GLU A 309 -20.26 -30.17 -8.01
CA GLU A 309 -19.13 -31.08 -8.18
C GLU A 309 -18.32 -30.58 -9.36
N LYS A 310 -17.01 -30.37 -9.16
CA LYS A 310 -16.10 -29.91 -10.20
C LYS A 310 -15.38 -31.12 -10.79
N ASP A 311 -15.23 -31.15 -12.12
CA ASP A 311 -14.42 -32.11 -12.87
C ASP A 311 -14.81 -33.60 -12.73
N GLY A 312 -15.91 -33.92 -12.06
CA GLY A 312 -16.56 -35.24 -12.07
C GLY A 312 -17.44 -35.47 -10.84
N ALA A 313 -18.21 -36.56 -10.85
CA ALA A 313 -19.02 -36.96 -9.71
C ALA A 313 -18.14 -37.33 -8.51
N THR A 314 -18.57 -36.93 -7.31
CA THR A 314 -18.00 -37.37 -6.05
C THR A 314 -18.45 -38.78 -5.71
N ARG A 315 -17.79 -39.41 -4.73
CA ARG A 315 -18.19 -40.71 -4.18
C ARG A 315 -18.11 -40.72 -2.66
N ILE A 316 -18.88 -41.60 -2.04
CA ILE A 316 -18.75 -41.91 -0.62
C ILE A 316 -17.76 -43.06 -0.46
N VAL A 317 -16.84 -42.91 0.48
CA VAL A 317 -15.89 -43.95 0.88
C VAL A 317 -16.18 -44.38 2.30
N GLU A 318 -16.16 -45.68 2.55
CA GLU A 318 -16.26 -46.27 3.87
C GLU A 318 -14.86 -46.71 4.31
N ALA A 319 -14.37 -46.12 5.40
CA ALA A 319 -13.10 -46.49 6.01
C ALA A 319 -13.30 -46.89 7.48
N PRO A 320 -12.34 -47.60 8.10
CA PRO A 320 -12.46 -48.02 9.51
C PRO A 320 -12.68 -46.86 10.50
N PHE A 321 -12.26 -45.65 10.13
CA PHE A 321 -12.35 -44.43 10.94
C PHE A 321 -13.52 -43.51 10.53
N GLY A 322 -14.44 -43.98 9.69
CA GLY A 322 -15.67 -43.27 9.32
C GLY A 322 -15.93 -43.22 7.83
N LYS A 323 -17.11 -42.68 7.48
CA LYS A 323 -17.50 -42.41 6.09
C LYS A 323 -17.18 -40.96 5.73
N TYR A 324 -16.80 -40.73 4.49
CA TYR A 324 -16.56 -39.39 3.96
C TYR A 324 -16.90 -39.32 2.48
N ARG A 325 -17.11 -38.10 1.97
CA ARG A 325 -17.22 -37.82 0.55
C ARG A 325 -15.84 -37.43 0.01
N GLU A 326 -15.50 -37.93 -1.18
CA GLU A 326 -14.31 -37.48 -1.90
C GLU A 326 -14.58 -37.15 -3.36
N SER A 327 -13.75 -36.26 -3.90
CA SER A 327 -13.82 -35.76 -5.27
C SER A 327 -13.32 -36.79 -6.30
N SER A 328 -13.49 -36.47 -7.58
CA SER A 328 -13.26 -37.39 -8.67
C SER A 328 -11.78 -37.77 -8.88
N GLY A 329 -10.86 -36.86 -8.53
CA GLY A 329 -9.44 -36.91 -8.86
C GLY A 329 -9.12 -36.47 -10.29
N LYS A 330 -10.10 -35.98 -11.06
CA LYS A 330 -9.97 -35.71 -12.51
C LYS A 330 -9.62 -34.26 -12.84
N GLY A 331 -8.98 -33.54 -11.91
CA GLY A 331 -8.67 -32.11 -12.07
C GLY A 331 -8.09 -31.77 -13.45
N THR A 332 -8.70 -30.81 -14.11
CA THR A 332 -8.54 -30.57 -15.56
C THR A 332 -7.25 -29.87 -15.98
N ARG A 333 -6.48 -29.30 -15.04
CA ARG A 333 -5.25 -28.52 -15.34
C ARG A 333 -4.03 -29.06 -14.59
N ARG A 334 -2.92 -29.27 -15.29
CA ARG A 334 -1.69 -29.86 -14.72
C ARG A 334 -1.00 -28.99 -13.65
N SER A 335 -1.13 -27.66 -13.73
CA SER A 335 -0.49 -26.70 -12.82
C SER A 335 -1.42 -26.11 -11.75
N TRP A 336 -2.73 -26.35 -11.84
CA TRP A 336 -3.78 -25.88 -10.90
C TRP A 336 -4.99 -26.81 -11.04
N ALA A 337 -4.83 -28.06 -10.60
CA ALA A 337 -5.82 -29.11 -10.85
C ALA A 337 -7.00 -28.95 -9.89
N CYS A 338 -7.82 -27.93 -10.10
CA CYS A 338 -8.99 -27.65 -9.28
C CYS A 338 -10.04 -28.76 -9.51
N ASP A 339 -10.16 -29.68 -8.57
CA ASP A 339 -11.20 -30.71 -8.48
C ASP A 339 -11.78 -30.66 -7.07
N GLY A 340 -13.07 -30.93 -6.89
CA GLY A 340 -13.69 -30.71 -5.58
C GLY A 340 -15.19 -30.64 -5.61
N PHE A 341 -15.75 -30.27 -4.47
CA PHE A 341 -17.19 -30.12 -4.27
C PHE A 341 -17.49 -29.00 -3.27
N SER A 342 -18.70 -28.46 -3.31
CA SER A 342 -19.08 -27.33 -2.44
C SER A 342 -20.48 -27.45 -1.89
N TYR A 343 -20.74 -26.72 -0.80
CA TYR A 343 -22.05 -26.61 -0.14
C TYR A 343 -22.42 -25.13 0.06
N ALA A 344 -23.71 -24.81 -0.06
CA ALA A 344 -24.25 -23.54 0.39
C ALA A 344 -24.56 -23.64 1.89
N ILE A 345 -24.21 -22.61 2.66
CA ILE A 345 -24.41 -22.54 4.10
C ILE A 345 -24.91 -21.14 4.44
N ASP A 346 -26.02 -21.05 5.17
CA ASP A 346 -26.53 -19.79 5.69
C ASP A 346 -26.08 -19.58 7.14
N ILE A 347 -25.69 -18.36 7.49
CA ILE A 347 -25.38 -17.94 8.87
C ILE A 347 -26.37 -16.85 9.32
N PRO A 348 -26.63 -16.68 10.63
CA PRO A 348 -27.69 -15.80 11.11
C PRO A 348 -27.41 -14.30 10.90
N ASP A 349 -26.14 -13.90 10.85
CA ASP A 349 -25.70 -12.51 10.72
C ASP A 349 -24.20 -12.47 10.34
N THR A 350 -23.70 -11.28 10.01
CA THR A 350 -22.28 -11.03 9.71
C THR A 350 -21.51 -10.38 10.86
N ASP A 351 -22.12 -10.29 12.04
CA ASP A 351 -21.54 -9.64 13.21
C ASP A 351 -20.47 -10.55 13.84
N GLY A 352 -19.23 -10.04 13.89
CA GLY A 352 -18.11 -10.73 14.51
C GLY A 352 -17.54 -11.93 13.73
N PRO A 353 -16.57 -12.65 14.32
CA PRO A 353 -15.89 -13.77 13.67
C PRO A 353 -16.73 -15.06 13.64
N CYS A 354 -16.54 -15.82 12.58
CA CYS A 354 -16.99 -17.20 12.45
C CYS A 354 -15.79 -18.15 12.47
N MET A 355 -16.03 -19.42 12.83
CA MET A 355 -15.06 -20.49 12.71
C MET A 355 -15.61 -21.62 11.85
N LEU A 356 -14.85 -21.97 10.81
CA LEU A 356 -15.05 -23.16 9.99
C LEU A 356 -14.35 -24.34 10.67
N GLU A 357 -15.06 -25.43 10.86
CA GLU A 357 -14.48 -26.75 11.10
C GLU A 357 -14.79 -27.70 9.96
N VAL A 358 -13.79 -28.45 9.50
CA VAL A 358 -13.96 -29.51 8.50
C VAL A 358 -13.31 -30.79 9.01
N ASP A 359 -14.12 -31.84 9.15
CA ASP A 359 -13.61 -33.18 9.40
C ASP A 359 -13.17 -33.79 8.06
N TYR A 360 -11.92 -34.22 7.98
CA TYR A 360 -11.32 -34.79 6.79
C TYR A 360 -10.55 -36.08 7.11
N PRO A 361 -10.50 -37.03 6.16
CA PRO A 361 -9.71 -38.25 6.34
C PRO A 361 -8.22 -37.97 6.12
N ASP A 362 -7.37 -38.37 7.07
CA ASP A 362 -5.92 -38.39 6.91
C ASP A 362 -5.46 -39.82 6.60
N ASP A 363 -5.71 -40.24 5.35
CA ASP A 363 -5.63 -41.64 4.91
C ASP A 363 -4.91 -41.86 3.58
N ASP A 364 -4.85 -40.84 2.73
CA ASP A 364 -4.24 -40.84 1.39
C ASP A 364 -3.34 -39.61 1.21
N ARG A 365 -2.58 -39.56 0.12
CA ARG A 365 -1.85 -38.36 -0.28
C ARG A 365 -2.82 -37.31 -0.80
N ARG A 366 -2.99 -36.20 -0.07
CA ARG A 366 -3.94 -35.15 -0.40
C ARG A 366 -3.31 -33.77 -0.21
N THR A 367 -3.72 -32.82 -1.04
CA THR A 367 -3.44 -31.38 -0.85
C THR A 367 -4.76 -30.63 -1.04
N MET A 368 -5.44 -30.37 0.07
CA MET A 368 -6.83 -29.91 0.06
C MET A 368 -6.94 -28.53 0.68
N GLY A 369 -7.65 -27.61 0.02
CA GLY A 369 -8.11 -26.35 0.58
C GLY A 369 -9.58 -26.41 0.97
N PHE A 370 -9.94 -25.74 2.06
CA PHE A 370 -11.30 -25.58 2.54
C PHE A 370 -11.69 -24.11 2.45
N TRP A 371 -12.25 -23.69 1.32
CA TRP A 371 -12.44 -22.28 1.01
C TRP A 371 -13.86 -21.81 1.31
N VAL A 372 -13.98 -20.75 2.08
CA VAL A 372 -15.22 -19.99 2.26
C VAL A 372 -15.26 -18.90 1.20
N ASN A 373 -16.39 -18.74 0.54
CA ASN A 373 -16.72 -17.58 -0.28
C ASN A 373 -18.01 -16.99 0.30
N ASP A 374 -17.90 -15.78 0.84
CA ASP A 374 -18.94 -15.07 1.61
C ASP A 374 -19.60 -13.91 0.83
N GLN A 375 -19.19 -13.66 -0.42
CA GLN A 375 -19.77 -12.68 -1.34
C GLN A 375 -19.68 -13.17 -2.80
N ALA A 376 -20.30 -14.31 -3.11
CA ALA A 376 -20.29 -14.87 -4.46
C ALA A 376 -21.16 -14.04 -5.44
N ASP A 377 -20.71 -12.85 -5.83
CA ASP A 377 -21.29 -12.07 -6.94
C ASP A 377 -20.51 -12.33 -8.25
N PRO A 378 -21.13 -12.97 -9.26
CA PRO A 378 -20.48 -13.28 -10.53
C PRO A 378 -20.18 -12.05 -11.41
N LEU A 379 -20.77 -10.88 -11.15
CA LEU A 379 -20.63 -9.67 -11.97
C LEU A 379 -19.49 -8.76 -11.51
N ILE A 380 -19.10 -8.81 -10.23
CA ILE A 380 -18.16 -7.83 -9.65
C ILE A 380 -16.76 -8.42 -9.39
N MET A 381 -16.56 -9.75 -9.55
CA MET A 381 -15.24 -10.41 -9.29
C MET A 381 -14.59 -9.94 -7.96
N ARG A 382 -15.41 -9.58 -6.96
CA ARG A 382 -14.93 -9.31 -5.61
C ARG A 382 -14.68 -10.67 -4.98
N ASN A 383 -13.46 -11.19 -5.18
CA ASN A 383 -12.99 -12.38 -4.50
C ASN A 383 -12.80 -12.03 -3.01
N SER A 384 -13.87 -12.03 -2.21
CA SER A 384 -13.70 -12.23 -0.77
C SER A 384 -13.43 -13.72 -0.56
N ALA A 385 -12.14 -14.05 -0.64
CA ALA A 385 -11.63 -15.28 -0.07
C ALA A 385 -11.09 -14.91 1.32
N PRO A 386 -11.94 -14.89 2.37
CA PRO A 386 -11.47 -14.68 3.72
C PRO A 386 -10.37 -15.71 4.08
N VAL A 387 -9.65 -15.48 5.18
CA VAL A 387 -8.63 -16.45 5.61
C VAL A 387 -9.29 -17.80 5.77
N THR A 388 -8.82 -18.72 4.93
CA THR A 388 -9.15 -20.12 4.97
C THR A 388 -7.86 -20.90 5.04
N GLY A 389 -7.98 -22.20 5.22
CA GLY A 389 -6.83 -23.07 5.31
C GLY A 389 -6.99 -24.30 4.45
N GLY A 390 -6.02 -25.18 4.62
CA GLY A 390 -5.98 -26.45 3.95
C GLY A 390 -5.10 -27.40 4.73
N VAL A 391 -5.02 -28.61 4.22
CA VAL A 391 -4.24 -29.70 4.80
C VAL A 391 -3.46 -30.42 3.71
N GLU A 392 -2.28 -30.89 4.08
CA GLU A 392 -1.48 -31.80 3.28
C GLU A 392 -1.28 -33.08 4.07
N THR A 393 -1.64 -34.21 3.46
CA THR A 393 -1.57 -35.55 4.08
C THR A 393 -0.76 -36.49 3.19
N GLY A 394 -0.17 -37.53 3.77
CA GLY A 394 0.40 -38.66 3.03
C GLY A 394 1.59 -38.36 2.10
N ASP A 395 2.21 -37.18 2.20
CA ASP A 395 3.43 -36.84 1.46
C ASP A 395 4.68 -36.97 2.36
N ARG A 396 5.20 -35.85 2.89
CA ARG A 396 6.37 -35.84 3.78
C ARG A 396 6.14 -36.61 5.09
N TYR A 397 4.89 -36.65 5.56
CA TYR A 397 4.49 -37.32 6.80
C TYR A 397 3.51 -38.45 6.48
N ARG A 398 3.59 -39.53 7.25
CA ARG A 398 2.68 -40.68 7.10
C ARG A 398 1.27 -40.28 7.53
N CYS A 399 0.27 -40.79 6.82
CA CYS A 399 -1.13 -40.66 7.18
C CYS A 399 -1.39 -41.28 8.57
N SER A 400 -2.13 -40.60 9.43
CA SER A 400 -2.55 -41.10 10.74
C SER A 400 -3.59 -42.23 10.65
N GLN A 401 -4.26 -42.38 9.51
CA GLN A 401 -5.36 -43.33 9.30
C GLN A 401 -6.53 -43.09 10.27
N THR A 402 -6.82 -41.82 10.54
CA THR A 402 -7.95 -41.37 11.36
C THR A 402 -8.66 -40.18 10.73
N MET A 403 -9.88 -39.91 11.19
CA MET A 403 -10.54 -38.62 10.91
C MET A 403 -9.82 -37.52 11.70
N GLN A 404 -9.51 -36.41 11.04
CA GLN A 404 -8.87 -35.22 11.62
C GLN A 404 -9.79 -34.02 11.41
N THR A 405 -9.60 -32.94 12.18
CA THR A 405 -10.40 -31.71 12.05
C THR A 405 -9.49 -30.54 11.70
N HIS A 406 -9.81 -29.84 10.61
CA HIS A 406 -9.24 -28.55 10.26
C HIS A 406 -10.08 -27.42 10.85
N GLN A 407 -9.44 -26.35 11.32
CA GLN A 407 -10.11 -25.16 11.84
C GLN A 407 -9.57 -23.89 11.18
N ALA A 408 -10.46 -22.96 10.82
CA ALA A 408 -10.12 -21.64 10.32
C ALA A 408 -11.09 -20.58 10.85
N VAL A 409 -10.58 -19.41 11.23
CA VAL A 409 -11.40 -18.26 11.68
C VAL A 409 -11.48 -17.24 10.54
N PHE A 410 -12.66 -16.70 10.31
CA PHE A 410 -12.92 -15.69 9.29
C PHE A 410 -13.96 -14.65 9.75
N TRP A 411 -13.98 -13.50 9.09
CA TRP A 411 -15.00 -12.47 9.28
C TRP A 411 -15.88 -12.43 8.03
N PRO A 412 -17.12 -12.96 8.09
CA PRO A 412 -18.01 -13.00 6.94
C PRO A 412 -18.45 -11.58 6.55
N ASN A 413 -18.50 -11.32 5.25
CA ASN A 413 -19.11 -10.12 4.68
C ASN A 413 -20.54 -10.36 4.18
N GLY A 414 -21.00 -11.61 4.13
CA GLY A 414 -22.34 -11.98 3.71
C GLY A 414 -22.87 -13.20 4.47
N GLU A 415 -24.19 -13.31 4.54
CA GLU A 415 -24.90 -14.36 5.29
C GLU A 415 -24.97 -15.68 4.50
N HIS A 416 -24.83 -15.63 3.19
CA HIS A 416 -24.87 -16.79 2.29
C HIS A 416 -23.45 -17.20 1.90
N LEU A 417 -22.97 -18.27 2.53
CA LEU A 417 -21.62 -18.79 2.32
C LEU A 417 -21.63 -19.93 1.30
N ILE A 418 -20.57 -20.02 0.49
CA ILE A 418 -20.22 -21.23 -0.23
C ILE A 418 -18.94 -21.78 0.39
N VAL A 419 -19.01 -23.00 0.95
CA VAL A 419 -17.83 -23.71 1.44
C VAL A 419 -17.42 -24.76 0.41
N ALA A 420 -16.23 -24.62 -0.15
CA ALA A 420 -15.66 -25.51 -1.15
C ALA A 420 -14.54 -26.36 -0.55
N VAL A 421 -14.62 -27.68 -0.78
CA VAL A 421 -13.59 -28.66 -0.47
C VAL A 421 -12.85 -28.95 -1.78
N MET A 422 -11.65 -28.41 -1.91
CA MET A 422 -10.94 -28.30 -3.18
C MET A 422 -9.59 -28.98 -3.11
N ASN A 423 -9.24 -29.75 -4.13
CA ASN A 423 -7.90 -30.23 -4.38
C ASN A 423 -7.20 -29.31 -5.39
N LEU A 424 -5.88 -29.17 -5.25
CA LEU A 424 -5.05 -28.32 -6.11
C LEU A 424 -4.07 -29.11 -7.00
N ASN A 425 -3.97 -30.42 -6.82
CA ASN A 425 -2.96 -31.26 -7.46
C ASN A 425 -3.55 -32.30 -8.41
N TYR A 426 -2.90 -32.49 -9.55
CA TYR A 426 -3.39 -33.44 -10.56
C TYR A 426 -3.48 -34.85 -9.98
N SER A 427 -4.57 -35.56 -10.26
CA SER A 427 -4.84 -36.93 -9.77
C SER A 427 -5.05 -37.09 -8.26
N MET A 428 -5.02 -36.02 -7.46
CA MET A 428 -5.35 -36.07 -6.03
C MET A 428 -6.84 -35.77 -5.79
N ARG A 429 -7.37 -36.21 -4.64
CA ARG A 429 -8.79 -36.07 -4.29
C ARG A 429 -8.98 -35.19 -3.06
N ALA A 430 -9.90 -34.25 -3.16
CA ALA A 430 -10.43 -33.51 -2.03
C ALA A 430 -11.42 -34.39 -1.26
N ALA A 431 -11.46 -34.31 0.07
CA ALA A 431 -12.33 -35.14 0.89
C ALA A 431 -12.76 -34.42 2.17
N ALA A 432 -14.01 -34.67 2.57
CA ALA A 432 -14.58 -34.19 3.82
C ALA A 432 -15.71 -35.12 4.28
N ALA A 433 -15.84 -35.30 5.59
CA ALA A 433 -16.94 -36.03 6.21
C ALA A 433 -18.04 -35.09 6.72
N ARG A 434 -17.64 -33.98 7.36
CA ARG A 434 -18.57 -33.03 7.98
C ARG A 434 -17.97 -31.63 7.94
N ILE A 435 -18.82 -30.63 7.73
CA ILE A 435 -18.46 -29.21 7.80
C ILE A 435 -19.35 -28.57 8.86
N ARG A 436 -18.77 -27.75 9.73
CA ARG A 436 -19.49 -26.99 10.75
C ARG A 436 -19.05 -25.53 10.72
N VAL A 437 -20.00 -24.63 10.88
CA VAL A 437 -19.74 -23.20 11.05
C VAL A 437 -20.23 -22.78 12.42
N TYR A 438 -19.36 -22.12 13.16
CA TYR A 438 -19.65 -21.58 14.49
C TYR A 438 -19.56 -20.07 14.48
N LYS A 439 -20.45 -19.38 15.22
CA LYS A 439 -20.18 -18.02 15.69
C LYS A 439 -19.20 -18.07 16.85
N VAL A 440 -18.22 -17.19 16.84
CA VAL A 440 -17.19 -17.09 17.87
C VAL A 440 -17.43 -15.85 18.71
N GLU A 441 -17.45 -16.02 20.03
CA GLU A 441 -17.58 -14.88 20.94
C GLU A 441 -16.25 -14.14 21.07
N GLU A 442 -16.31 -12.81 21.04
CA GLU A 442 -15.17 -11.93 21.30
C GLU A 442 -15.21 -11.40 22.75
N PRO A 443 -14.06 -11.10 23.38
CA PRO A 443 -12.71 -11.16 22.82
C PRO A 443 -12.13 -12.59 22.81
N PHE A 444 -11.23 -12.87 21.84
CA PHE A 444 -10.49 -14.14 21.81
C PHE A 444 -9.62 -14.33 23.07
N PRO A 445 -9.42 -15.57 23.55
CA PRO A 445 -8.44 -15.87 24.57
C PRO A 445 -7.01 -15.70 24.01
N ALA A 446 -6.45 -14.52 24.17
CA ALA A 446 -5.10 -14.16 23.75
C ALA A 446 -3.99 -14.87 24.56
N GLY A 447 -2.94 -15.29 23.85
CA GLY A 447 -1.67 -15.73 24.43
C GLY A 447 -0.80 -14.58 24.97
N PRO A 448 0.35 -14.91 25.59
CA PRO A 448 1.24 -13.93 26.18
C PRO A 448 1.83 -13.01 25.10
N PRO A 449 1.84 -11.68 25.30
CA PRO A 449 2.31 -10.72 24.30
C PRO A 449 3.82 -10.80 24.05
N ASN A 450 4.57 -11.34 25.01
CA ASN A 450 5.99 -11.58 24.89
C ASN A 450 6.32 -12.99 25.39
N ARG A 451 7.21 -13.65 24.66
CA ARG A 451 7.78 -14.92 25.11
C ARG A 451 9.03 -14.66 25.94
N PRO A 452 9.24 -15.35 27.07
CA PRO A 452 10.44 -15.20 27.90
C PRO A 452 11.75 -15.50 27.15
N ASP A 453 11.68 -16.37 26.13
CA ASP A 453 12.82 -16.77 25.29
C ASP A 453 13.18 -15.75 24.19
N GLY A 454 12.44 -14.65 24.09
CA GLY A 454 12.65 -13.62 23.07
C GLY A 454 12.20 -14.01 21.66
N ARG A 455 11.70 -15.23 21.43
CA ARG A 455 11.27 -15.69 20.11
C ARG A 455 10.10 -14.85 19.58
N ARG A 456 10.12 -14.57 18.29
CA ARG A 456 9.05 -13.88 17.57
C ARG A 456 8.35 -14.83 16.60
N LEU A 457 7.02 -14.76 16.58
CA LEU A 457 6.16 -15.46 15.64
C LEU A 457 5.18 -14.44 15.07
N GLY A 458 5.10 -14.35 13.75
CA GLY A 458 4.20 -13.45 13.04
C GLY A 458 3.75 -14.06 11.72
N TYR A 459 2.62 -13.57 11.23
CA TYR A 459 2.07 -13.97 9.94
C TYR A 459 2.62 -13.08 8.84
N TYR A 460 3.10 -13.72 7.78
CA TYR A 460 3.58 -13.06 6.58
C TYR A 460 2.54 -13.19 5.47
N TYR A 461 2.32 -12.10 4.73
CA TYR A 461 1.48 -12.07 3.53
C TYR A 461 2.34 -11.69 2.33
N GLU A 462 2.30 -12.47 1.24
CA GLU A 462 3.14 -12.21 0.07
C GLU A 462 2.74 -10.88 -0.61
N GLU A 463 1.46 -10.67 -0.90
CA GLU A 463 1.00 -9.43 -1.52
C GLU A 463 0.69 -8.34 -0.47
N SER A 464 1.06 -7.10 -0.80
CA SER A 464 0.78 -5.94 0.07
C SER A 464 -0.74 -5.67 0.17
N GLY A 465 -1.24 -5.43 1.38
CA GLY A 465 -2.65 -5.08 1.64
C GLY A 465 -3.63 -6.26 1.68
N ARG A 466 -3.20 -7.51 1.40
CA ARG A 466 -4.12 -8.67 1.41
C ARG A 466 -4.70 -9.02 2.77
N TRP A 467 -4.00 -8.69 3.85
CA TRP A 467 -4.53 -8.90 5.20
C TRP A 467 -5.90 -8.23 5.40
N LEU A 468 -6.17 -7.11 4.73
CA LEU A 468 -7.44 -6.39 4.85
C LEU A 468 -8.63 -7.30 4.53
N PHE A 469 -8.63 -7.94 3.36
CA PHE A 469 -9.73 -8.82 2.94
C PHE A 469 -9.79 -10.10 3.78
N HIS A 470 -8.63 -10.60 4.18
CA HIS A 470 -8.49 -11.74 5.07
C HIS A 470 -9.15 -11.54 6.44
N PHE A 471 -9.18 -10.30 6.94
CA PHE A 471 -9.81 -9.93 8.21
C PHE A 471 -11.13 -9.14 8.02
N GLY A 472 -11.79 -9.32 6.88
CA GLY A 472 -13.17 -8.86 6.65
C GLY A 472 -13.32 -7.41 6.23
N ALA A 473 -12.35 -6.84 5.50
CA ALA A 473 -12.53 -5.53 4.87
C ALA A 473 -13.45 -5.64 3.64
N THR A 474 -14.43 -4.75 3.53
CA THR A 474 -15.28 -4.59 2.34
C THR A 474 -14.77 -3.51 1.37
N ASP A 475 -13.88 -2.65 1.86
CA ASP A 475 -13.27 -1.54 1.14
C ASP A 475 -11.85 -1.29 1.68
N ASN A 476 -10.84 -1.48 0.82
CA ASN A 476 -9.43 -1.29 1.20
C ASN A 476 -8.96 0.17 1.09
N SER A 477 -9.80 1.07 0.55
CA SER A 477 -9.55 2.50 0.50
C SER A 477 -10.01 3.23 1.76
N SER A 478 -10.84 2.60 2.60
CA SER A 478 -11.32 3.17 3.85
C SER A 478 -10.29 3.07 4.98
N LEU A 479 -9.92 4.20 5.58
CA LEU A 479 -9.03 4.26 6.74
C LEU A 479 -9.61 3.51 7.96
N TRP A 480 -10.93 3.56 8.14
CA TRP A 480 -11.61 2.80 9.19
C TRP A 480 -11.48 1.29 8.98
N GLN A 481 -11.74 0.80 7.76
CA GLN A 481 -11.60 -0.63 7.45
C GLN A 481 -10.16 -1.11 7.67
N ASN A 482 -9.17 -0.27 7.34
CA ASN A 482 -7.77 -0.50 7.62
C ASN A 482 -7.48 -0.64 9.12
N MET A 483 -8.01 0.27 9.95
CA MET A 483 -7.89 0.20 11.41
C MET A 483 -8.58 -1.06 11.98
N LEU A 484 -9.84 -1.30 11.59
CA LEU A 484 -10.67 -2.42 12.05
C LEU A 484 -10.02 -3.78 11.77
N THR A 485 -9.54 -3.98 10.54
CA THR A 485 -8.97 -5.26 10.13
C THR A 485 -7.57 -5.50 10.68
N MET A 486 -6.77 -4.45 10.89
CA MET A 486 -5.50 -4.54 11.61
C MET A 486 -5.72 -4.90 13.09
N ASP A 487 -6.74 -4.32 13.72
CA ASP A 487 -7.14 -4.65 15.09
C ASP A 487 -7.62 -6.12 15.21
N ARG A 488 -8.49 -6.59 14.28
CA ARG A 488 -8.90 -8.00 14.17
C ARG A 488 -7.70 -8.93 13.99
N TRP A 489 -6.77 -8.58 13.11
CA TRP A 489 -5.57 -9.36 12.88
C TRP A 489 -4.67 -9.43 14.11
N ALA A 490 -4.50 -8.33 14.84
CA ALA A 490 -3.72 -8.32 16.08
C ALA A 490 -4.36 -9.21 17.16
N ARG A 491 -5.68 -9.12 17.35
CA ARG A 491 -6.44 -10.00 18.25
C ARG A 491 -6.29 -11.48 17.88
N PHE A 492 -6.51 -11.81 16.61
CA PHE A 492 -6.36 -13.18 16.11
C PHE A 492 -4.92 -13.69 16.25
N SER A 493 -3.93 -12.85 15.94
CA SER A 493 -2.52 -13.20 16.07
C SER A 493 -2.18 -13.55 17.51
N ARG A 494 -2.68 -12.78 18.48
CA ARG A 494 -2.48 -13.12 19.89
C ARG A 494 -3.16 -14.42 20.29
N TYR A 495 -4.37 -14.68 19.79
CA TYR A 495 -5.10 -15.94 20.04
C TYR A 495 -4.30 -17.17 19.58
N THR A 496 -3.66 -17.09 18.41
CA THR A 496 -2.84 -18.20 17.88
C THR A 496 -1.42 -18.25 18.43
N GLY A 497 -1.07 -17.34 19.35
CA GLY A 497 0.24 -17.28 20.02
C GLY A 497 1.32 -16.51 19.26
N ALA A 498 0.97 -15.80 18.20
CA ALA A 498 1.85 -14.84 17.54
C ALA A 498 2.00 -13.56 18.39
N ASN A 499 3.20 -12.97 18.34
CA ASN A 499 3.61 -11.79 19.10
C ASN A 499 4.31 -10.73 18.24
N LEU A 500 4.26 -10.90 16.92
CA LEU A 500 4.82 -10.01 15.91
C LEU A 500 3.76 -9.77 14.82
N LEU A 501 3.50 -8.51 14.50
CA LEU A 501 2.82 -8.11 13.27
C LEU A 501 3.88 -7.92 12.18
N TYR A 502 3.75 -8.68 11.08
CA TYR A 502 4.70 -8.72 9.97
C TYR A 502 4.01 -8.51 8.61
N PRO A 503 3.36 -7.36 8.37
CA PRO A 503 2.75 -7.06 7.08
C PRO A 503 3.78 -6.68 6.02
N THR A 504 3.43 -7.01 4.78
CA THR A 504 4.12 -6.50 3.59
C THR A 504 3.60 -5.12 3.24
N ILE A 505 4.43 -4.11 3.45
CA ILE A 505 4.06 -2.70 3.25
C ILE A 505 4.41 -2.22 1.85
N ASN A 506 5.43 -2.80 1.25
CA ASN A 506 5.80 -2.54 -0.14
C ASN A 506 6.03 -3.86 -0.87
N MET A 507 5.33 -4.05 -1.99
CA MET A 507 5.53 -5.17 -2.91
C MET A 507 4.86 -4.84 -4.25
N TYR A 508 5.42 -5.32 -5.35
CA TYR A 508 4.96 -4.95 -6.70
C TYR A 508 4.89 -3.42 -6.85
N GLN A 509 3.75 -2.91 -7.31
CA GLN A 509 3.52 -1.47 -7.46
C GLN A 509 3.01 -0.82 -6.18
N GLY A 510 2.67 -1.55 -5.12
CA GLY A 510 1.99 -1.01 -3.94
C GLY A 510 2.95 -0.49 -2.86
N HIS A 511 2.63 0.67 -2.27
CA HIS A 511 3.22 1.12 -1.01
C HIS A 511 2.15 1.71 -0.08
N HIS A 512 1.99 1.13 1.12
CA HIS A 512 0.88 1.48 2.03
C HIS A 512 1.19 2.67 2.95
N ALA A 513 1.96 3.66 2.51
CA ALA A 513 2.14 4.91 3.24
C ALA A 513 2.45 6.06 2.26
N PRO A 514 2.28 7.33 2.67
CA PRO A 514 2.83 8.46 1.93
C PRO A 514 4.34 8.33 1.87
N SER A 515 4.95 8.58 0.70
CA SER A 515 6.41 8.55 0.56
C SER A 515 6.88 9.61 -0.41
N GLN A 516 7.99 10.28 -0.07
CA GLN A 516 8.70 11.22 -0.94
C GLN A 516 9.84 10.55 -1.73
N VAL A 517 10.23 9.34 -1.32
CA VAL A 517 11.38 8.61 -1.89
C VAL A 517 10.95 7.45 -2.79
N LEU A 518 9.71 6.95 -2.66
CA LEU A 518 9.15 5.87 -3.48
C LEU A 518 8.20 6.40 -4.58
N GLU A 519 8.56 7.52 -5.20
CA GLU A 519 7.79 8.07 -6.31
C GLU A 519 7.67 7.06 -7.47
N GLY A 520 6.46 6.87 -7.99
CA GLY A 520 6.15 5.89 -9.05
C GLY A 520 5.52 4.60 -8.53
N TYR A 521 5.57 4.34 -7.23
CA TYR A 521 4.70 3.35 -6.59
C TYR A 521 3.30 3.93 -6.35
N PHE A 522 2.29 3.05 -6.21
CA PHE A 522 0.97 3.38 -5.67
C PHE A 522 1.06 3.63 -4.18
N ILE A 523 1.64 4.78 -3.85
CA ILE A 523 1.67 5.34 -2.51
C ILE A 523 0.23 5.64 -2.06
N LYS A 524 -0.06 5.39 -0.78
CA LYS A 524 -1.37 5.65 -0.17
C LYS A 524 -1.34 6.95 0.62
N GLN A 525 -2.47 7.67 0.68
CA GLN A 525 -2.60 8.88 1.49
C GLN A 525 -2.49 8.59 3.00
N PHE A 526 -2.96 7.43 3.43
CA PHE A 526 -2.93 7.05 4.84
C PHE A 526 -1.64 6.36 5.24
N ASP A 527 -1.12 6.72 6.41
CA ASP A 527 0.10 6.17 6.98
C ASP A 527 -0.13 4.81 7.65
N MET A 528 -0.25 3.74 6.85
CA MET A 528 -0.45 2.39 7.41
C MET A 528 0.77 1.90 8.20
N LEU A 529 1.97 2.42 7.92
CA LEU A 529 3.15 2.11 8.73
C LEU A 529 2.89 2.48 10.18
N ARG A 530 2.41 3.72 10.42
CA ARG A 530 2.12 4.22 11.76
C ARG A 530 0.90 3.55 12.38
N LEU A 531 -0.18 3.34 11.61
CA LEU A 531 -1.36 2.62 12.12
C LEU A 531 -1.00 1.25 12.66
N ASN A 532 -0.26 0.46 11.88
CA ASN A 532 0.13 -0.89 12.26
C ASN A 532 1.05 -0.89 13.49
N ALA A 533 1.94 0.09 13.60
CA ALA A 533 2.80 0.24 14.76
C ALA A 533 2.00 0.56 16.04
N LEU A 534 1.03 1.48 15.98
CA LEU A 534 0.19 1.81 17.13
C LEU A 534 -0.76 0.66 17.51
N ILE A 535 -1.29 -0.09 16.54
CA ILE A 535 -2.07 -1.30 16.83
C ILE A 535 -1.19 -2.38 17.48
N ALA A 536 0.04 -2.59 16.98
CA ALA A 536 0.98 -3.50 17.64
C ALA A 536 1.26 -3.07 19.10
N GLU A 537 1.44 -1.77 19.33
CA GLU A 537 1.62 -1.19 20.67
C GLU A 537 0.42 -1.43 21.59
N LYS A 538 -0.80 -1.17 21.10
CA LYS A 538 -2.07 -1.46 21.79
C LYS A 538 -2.19 -2.91 22.23
N TYR A 539 -1.58 -3.86 21.51
CA TYR A 539 -1.62 -5.27 21.84
C TYR A 539 -0.33 -5.81 22.49
N GLY A 540 0.64 -4.93 22.79
CA GLY A 540 1.93 -5.32 23.37
C GLY A 540 2.81 -6.16 22.44
N MET A 541 2.51 -6.16 21.14
CA MET A 541 3.22 -6.90 20.10
C MET A 541 4.37 -6.06 19.53
N LYS A 542 5.30 -6.74 18.83
CA LYS A 542 6.27 -6.05 17.99
C LYS A 542 5.76 -5.89 16.56
N TYR A 543 6.33 -4.93 15.85
CA TYR A 543 6.00 -4.60 14.47
C TYR A 543 7.25 -4.63 13.59
N LEU A 544 7.17 -5.36 12.48
CA LEU A 544 8.24 -5.49 11.50
C LEU A 544 7.64 -5.33 10.08
N PRO A 545 7.57 -4.11 9.53
CA PRO A 545 7.13 -3.90 8.16
C PRO A 545 8.09 -4.54 7.15
N GLU A 546 7.54 -5.23 6.14
CA GLU A 546 8.33 -5.75 5.03
C GLU A 546 8.37 -4.84 3.81
N PHE A 547 9.56 -4.76 3.20
CA PHE A 547 9.82 -4.13 1.92
C PHE A 547 10.33 -5.16 0.90
N GLY A 548 9.51 -5.42 -0.12
CA GLY A 548 9.86 -6.14 -1.34
C GLY A 548 9.88 -5.18 -2.52
N LEU A 549 10.87 -4.28 -2.57
CA LEU A 549 11.01 -3.33 -3.69
C LEU A 549 11.17 -4.10 -5.00
N SER A 550 10.12 -4.08 -5.81
CA SER A 550 10.17 -4.55 -7.19
C SER A 550 10.52 -3.40 -8.12
N GLY A 551 11.26 -3.65 -9.20
CA GLY A 551 11.51 -2.61 -10.20
C GLY A 551 10.21 -2.00 -10.72
N GLN A 552 10.17 -0.66 -10.80
CA GLN A 552 9.07 0.12 -11.36
C GLN A 552 9.59 1.07 -12.42
N SER A 553 8.90 1.14 -13.56
CA SER A 553 9.37 1.93 -14.71
C SER A 553 9.67 3.39 -14.36
N TRP A 554 8.77 4.06 -13.65
CA TRP A 554 8.96 5.44 -13.20
C TRP A 554 10.10 5.55 -12.18
N PHE A 555 10.04 4.72 -11.13
CA PHE A 555 11.03 4.71 -10.06
C PHE A 555 12.45 4.45 -10.58
N ASP A 556 12.64 3.40 -11.36
CA ASP A 556 13.95 2.99 -11.87
C ASP A 556 14.49 3.97 -12.93
N SER A 557 13.63 4.57 -13.75
CA SER A 557 14.07 5.48 -14.81
C SER A 557 14.26 6.93 -14.35
N ARG A 558 13.56 7.37 -13.31
CA ARG A 558 13.60 8.76 -12.81
C ARG A 558 14.20 8.86 -11.42
N VAL A 559 13.68 8.10 -10.46
CA VAL A 559 14.04 8.26 -9.03
C VAL A 559 15.41 7.67 -8.74
N MET A 560 15.64 6.42 -9.15
CA MET A 560 16.93 5.74 -8.98
C MET A 560 18.04 6.37 -9.80
N LYS A 561 17.73 7.00 -10.94
CA LYS A 561 18.71 7.68 -11.81
C LYS A 561 18.94 9.15 -11.46
N LYS A 562 18.13 9.74 -10.59
CA LYS A 562 18.29 11.15 -10.18
C LYS A 562 19.60 11.33 -9.40
N GLY A 563 20.49 12.16 -9.93
CA GLY A 563 21.81 12.44 -9.34
C GLY A 563 22.85 11.35 -9.58
N MET A 564 22.59 10.44 -10.52
CA MET A 564 23.45 9.29 -10.78
C MET A 564 24.81 9.69 -11.37
N PRO A 565 25.93 9.10 -10.90
CA PRO A 565 27.24 9.31 -11.51
C PRO A 565 27.29 8.87 -12.99
N ALA A 566 28.16 9.50 -13.77
CA ALA A 566 28.39 9.11 -15.15
C ALA A 566 28.92 7.67 -15.26
N GLY A 567 28.55 6.98 -16.34
CA GLY A 567 28.95 5.59 -16.60
C GLY A 567 28.01 4.57 -15.95
N GLU A 568 28.51 3.34 -15.76
CA GLU A 568 27.70 2.15 -15.39
C GLU A 568 28.14 1.49 -14.08
N ALA A 569 29.01 2.15 -13.29
CA ALA A 569 29.59 1.62 -12.04
C ALA A 569 28.54 1.22 -10.97
N TRP A 570 27.33 1.77 -11.08
CA TRP A 570 26.18 1.52 -10.20
C TRP A 570 25.34 0.31 -10.64
N THR A 571 25.73 -0.39 -11.71
CA THR A 571 25.12 -1.65 -12.17
C THR A 571 26.12 -2.79 -12.08
N LEU A 572 25.65 -3.97 -11.70
CA LEU A 572 26.46 -5.19 -11.67
C LEU A 572 26.58 -5.79 -13.07
N ARG A 573 27.77 -6.34 -13.34
CA ARG A 573 28.03 -7.23 -14.47
C ARG A 573 28.11 -8.68 -13.98
N ASP A 574 27.50 -9.59 -14.74
CA ASP A 574 27.62 -11.02 -14.50
C ASP A 574 28.95 -11.59 -15.02
N LYS A 575 29.16 -12.90 -14.82
CA LYS A 575 30.36 -13.63 -15.26
C LYS A 575 30.62 -13.58 -16.78
N ASP A 576 29.62 -13.24 -17.58
CA ASP A 576 29.70 -13.14 -19.03
C ASP A 576 29.61 -11.68 -19.52
N GLY A 577 29.60 -10.69 -18.60
CA GLY A 577 29.59 -9.26 -18.90
C GLY A 577 28.20 -8.64 -19.10
N LYS A 578 27.12 -9.39 -18.84
CA LYS A 578 25.75 -8.88 -18.97
C LYS A 578 25.38 -8.00 -17.78
N ALA A 579 24.81 -6.82 -18.04
CA ALA A 579 24.19 -5.98 -17.01
C ALA A 579 22.79 -6.50 -16.65
N GLY A 580 22.37 -6.32 -15.40
CA GLY A 580 21.02 -6.70 -14.99
C GLY A 580 20.54 -6.16 -13.65
N TRP A 581 21.44 -5.84 -12.72
CA TRP A 581 21.07 -5.47 -11.36
C TRP A 581 21.78 -4.20 -10.90
N TYR A 582 21.19 -3.49 -9.94
CA TYR A 582 21.88 -2.43 -9.22
C TYR A 582 23.04 -3.01 -8.40
N ASN A 583 24.08 -2.21 -8.24
CA ASN A 583 25.26 -2.55 -7.45
C ASN A 583 25.06 -2.16 -5.99
N ALA A 584 24.58 -3.08 -5.15
CA ALA A 584 24.38 -2.87 -3.72
C ALA A 584 25.63 -2.43 -2.94
N LEU A 585 26.83 -2.60 -3.52
CA LEU A 585 28.08 -2.14 -2.92
C LEU A 585 28.38 -0.67 -3.24
N HIS A 586 27.77 -0.12 -4.28
CA HIS A 586 28.06 1.24 -4.74
C HIS A 586 27.40 2.29 -3.81
N PRO A 587 28.15 3.30 -3.30
CA PRO A 587 27.63 4.27 -2.33
C PRO A 587 26.35 4.98 -2.77
N PHE A 588 26.25 5.35 -4.05
CA PHE A 588 25.03 5.93 -4.62
C PHE A 588 23.79 5.03 -4.45
N VAL A 589 23.92 3.71 -4.67
CA VAL A 589 22.79 2.77 -4.52
C VAL A 589 22.46 2.59 -3.03
N GLN A 590 23.49 2.53 -2.18
CA GLN A 590 23.32 2.45 -0.73
C GLN A 590 22.58 3.68 -0.18
N GLU A 591 22.94 4.88 -0.61
CA GLU A 591 22.28 6.12 -0.19
C GLU A 591 20.79 6.11 -0.54
N LYS A 592 20.44 5.71 -1.78
CA LYS A 592 19.04 5.57 -2.21
C LYS A 592 18.28 4.58 -1.32
N TYR A 593 18.86 3.40 -1.09
CA TYR A 593 18.21 2.37 -0.29
C TYR A 593 18.08 2.77 1.20
N ILE A 594 19.09 3.44 1.74
CA ILE A 594 19.05 4.04 3.09
C ILE A 594 17.97 5.11 3.18
N SER A 595 17.80 5.98 2.18
CA SER A 595 16.72 6.98 2.20
C SER A 595 15.33 6.33 2.25
N ILE A 596 15.14 5.23 1.51
CA ILE A 596 13.87 4.48 1.48
C ILE A 596 13.53 3.90 2.86
N LEU A 597 14.48 3.19 3.47
CA LEU A 597 14.26 2.60 4.80
C LEU A 597 14.30 3.66 5.92
N GLY A 598 15.07 4.73 5.73
CA GLY A 598 15.21 5.87 6.64
C GLY A 598 13.89 6.61 6.83
N GLU A 599 13.13 6.86 5.75
CA GLU A 599 11.80 7.48 5.85
C GLU A 599 10.86 6.68 6.76
N THR A 600 10.98 5.35 6.77
CA THR A 600 10.21 4.47 7.67
C THR A 600 10.71 4.56 9.11
N ALA A 601 12.03 4.57 9.31
CA ALA A 601 12.63 4.69 10.63
C ALA A 601 12.30 6.03 11.30
N ASP A 602 12.39 7.14 10.57
CA ASP A 602 12.08 8.48 11.06
C ASP A 602 10.60 8.61 11.47
N ARG A 603 9.70 8.01 10.69
CA ARG A 603 8.25 8.02 10.91
C ARG A 603 7.79 7.18 12.11
N LEU A 604 8.52 6.11 12.41
CA LEU A 604 8.18 5.15 13.46
C LEU A 604 9.11 5.21 14.69
N GLY A 605 10.05 6.17 14.72
CA GLY A 605 11.03 6.29 15.79
C GLY A 605 10.43 6.52 17.18
N ASP A 606 9.21 7.06 17.27
CA ASP A 606 8.46 7.24 18.51
C ASP A 606 7.55 6.05 18.87
N CYS A 607 7.55 4.96 18.10
CA CYS A 607 6.72 3.79 18.33
C CYS A 607 7.51 2.66 19.01
N PRO A 608 7.29 2.36 20.32
CA PRO A 608 8.00 1.29 21.02
C PRO A 608 7.77 -0.11 20.46
N SER A 609 6.71 -0.31 19.66
CA SER A 609 6.42 -1.57 18.97
C SER A 609 7.33 -1.79 17.76
N PHE A 610 7.89 -0.74 17.15
CA PHE A 610 8.74 -0.82 15.96
C PHE A 610 10.04 -1.57 16.27
N LEU A 611 10.26 -2.69 15.57
CA LEU A 611 11.44 -3.54 15.76
C LEU A 611 12.56 -3.25 14.75
N GLY A 612 12.19 -2.70 13.58
CA GLY A 612 13.06 -2.54 12.43
C GLY A 612 12.31 -2.82 11.14
N VAL A 613 13.01 -3.11 10.06
CA VAL A 613 12.42 -3.44 8.76
C VAL A 613 12.85 -4.84 8.32
N SER A 614 11.98 -5.54 7.61
CA SER A 614 12.35 -6.75 6.87
C SER A 614 12.48 -6.41 5.39
N SER A 615 13.52 -6.92 4.73
CA SER A 615 13.62 -6.80 3.28
C SER A 615 13.57 -8.16 2.62
N ARG A 616 12.66 -8.29 1.65
CA ARG A 616 12.44 -9.52 0.91
C ARG A 616 13.44 -9.65 -0.23
N LEU A 617 14.16 -10.77 -0.25
CA LEU A 617 15.08 -11.12 -1.33
C LEU A 617 14.41 -12.08 -2.32
N MET A 618 13.64 -11.53 -3.27
CA MET A 618 13.05 -12.32 -4.36
C MET A 618 14.01 -12.41 -5.56
N CYS A 619 15.09 -13.19 -5.42
CA CYS A 619 16.22 -13.32 -6.35
C CYS A 619 15.91 -13.94 -7.74
N SER A 620 14.80 -13.55 -8.39
CA SER A 620 14.38 -14.06 -9.69
C SER A 620 13.89 -12.95 -10.63
N TRP A 621 12.66 -12.45 -10.43
CA TRP A 621 11.95 -11.70 -11.46
C TRP A 621 11.53 -10.27 -11.08
N GLN A 622 11.71 -9.86 -9.82
CA GLN A 622 11.24 -8.55 -9.36
C GLN A 622 12.24 -7.76 -8.52
N TRP A 623 13.09 -8.41 -7.75
CA TRP A 623 14.10 -7.75 -6.93
C TRP A 623 15.26 -7.24 -7.77
N MET A 624 15.57 -5.93 -7.79
CA MET A 624 16.58 -5.37 -8.71
C MET A 624 18.02 -5.29 -8.17
N GLY A 625 18.36 -5.99 -7.08
CA GLY A 625 19.73 -5.95 -6.54
C GLY A 625 20.06 -4.76 -5.64
N TYR A 626 19.06 -4.12 -5.03
CA TYR A 626 19.26 -2.88 -4.25
C TYR A 626 20.09 -3.07 -2.97
N ASN A 627 19.96 -4.24 -2.32
CA ASN A 627 20.43 -4.45 -0.95
C ASN A 627 21.21 -5.74 -0.72
N ALA A 628 21.41 -6.54 -1.76
CA ALA A 628 22.23 -7.74 -1.73
C ALA A 628 22.77 -8.05 -3.13
N LEU A 629 23.78 -8.92 -3.20
CA LEU A 629 24.29 -9.40 -4.48
C LEU A 629 23.52 -10.67 -4.91
N PRO A 630 23.11 -10.81 -6.19
CA PRO A 630 22.25 -11.91 -6.66
C PRO A 630 22.87 -13.32 -6.56
N GLY A 631 24.17 -13.40 -6.31
CA GLY A 631 24.90 -14.65 -6.16
C GLY A 631 26.32 -14.56 -6.72
N MET A 632 27.01 -15.70 -6.74
CA MET A 632 28.41 -15.79 -7.19
C MET A 632 28.60 -15.51 -8.68
N ASN A 633 27.55 -15.48 -9.48
CA ASN A 633 27.65 -15.14 -10.90
C ASN A 633 27.71 -13.62 -11.16
N TRP A 634 27.64 -12.78 -10.11
CA TRP A 634 27.58 -11.32 -10.22
C TRP A 634 28.65 -10.61 -9.40
N GLY A 635 28.99 -9.38 -9.81
CA GLY A 635 29.96 -8.50 -9.16
C GLY A 635 31.32 -8.43 -9.84
N TYR A 636 31.35 -8.61 -11.17
CA TYR A 636 32.59 -8.64 -11.96
C TYR A 636 32.82 -7.34 -12.76
N ASP A 637 31.98 -6.33 -12.54
CA ASP A 637 32.15 -5.00 -13.10
C ASP A 637 33.45 -4.33 -12.63
N ASP A 638 33.92 -3.37 -13.43
CA ASP A 638 35.22 -2.73 -13.22
C ASP A 638 35.29 -1.99 -11.88
N TRP A 639 34.17 -1.39 -11.42
CA TRP A 639 34.11 -0.67 -10.16
C TRP A 639 34.23 -1.62 -8.97
N THR A 640 33.38 -2.67 -8.90
CA THR A 640 33.40 -3.63 -7.79
C THR A 640 34.74 -4.35 -7.67
N VAL A 641 35.35 -4.72 -8.79
CA VAL A 641 36.66 -5.39 -8.80
C VAL A 641 37.79 -4.46 -8.36
N SER A 642 37.70 -3.17 -8.74
CA SER A 642 38.65 -2.15 -8.28
C SER A 642 38.55 -1.94 -6.77
N GLU A 643 37.33 -1.90 -6.22
CA GLU A 643 37.10 -1.78 -4.78
C GLU A 643 37.60 -2.99 -4.00
N PHE A 644 37.40 -4.20 -4.51
CA PHE A 644 37.99 -5.42 -3.94
C PHE A 644 39.51 -5.38 -3.95
N THR A 645 40.11 -5.02 -5.09
CA THR A 645 41.57 -4.91 -5.23
C THR A 645 42.14 -3.88 -4.26
N ARG A 646 41.47 -2.72 -4.14
CA ARG A 646 41.84 -1.63 -3.23
C ARG A 646 41.76 -2.07 -1.76
N ALA A 647 40.69 -2.77 -1.38
CA ALA A 647 40.46 -3.17 0.01
C ALA A 647 41.33 -4.36 0.46
N THR A 648 41.73 -5.25 -0.46
CA THR A 648 42.42 -6.50 -0.12
C THR A 648 43.88 -6.56 -0.58
N GLY A 649 44.28 -5.69 -1.51
CA GLY A 649 45.59 -5.76 -2.17
C GLY A 649 45.72 -6.90 -3.21
N ILE A 650 44.67 -7.72 -3.39
CA ILE A 650 44.67 -8.84 -4.33
C ILE A 650 44.45 -8.30 -5.75
N LYS A 651 45.44 -8.43 -6.63
CA LYS A 651 45.32 -8.04 -8.03
C LYS A 651 44.44 -9.03 -8.78
N VAL A 652 43.34 -8.55 -9.35
CA VAL A 652 42.42 -9.36 -10.14
C VAL A 652 42.76 -9.23 -11.64
N PRO A 653 42.84 -10.33 -12.41
CA PRO A 653 43.13 -10.30 -13.84
C PRO A 653 41.97 -9.68 -14.65
N GLY A 654 42.28 -9.18 -15.85
CA GLY A 654 41.29 -8.66 -16.80
C GLY A 654 41.40 -7.15 -17.00
N ASP A 655 42.07 -6.77 -18.08
CA ASP A 655 42.17 -5.40 -18.58
C ASP A 655 40.76 -4.84 -18.85
N PRO A 656 40.43 -3.59 -18.45
CA PRO A 656 39.14 -2.97 -18.75
C PRO A 656 38.71 -3.01 -20.23
N GLN A 657 39.67 -3.07 -21.17
CA GLN A 657 39.41 -3.13 -22.61
C GLN A 657 39.19 -4.56 -23.14
N ASP A 658 39.44 -5.59 -22.32
CA ASP A 658 39.26 -6.98 -22.71
C ASP A 658 37.80 -7.41 -22.51
N GLU A 659 37.14 -7.86 -23.58
CA GLU A 659 35.77 -8.37 -23.53
C GLU A 659 35.66 -9.65 -22.67
N GLN A 660 36.74 -10.45 -22.59
CA GLN A 660 36.78 -11.66 -21.76
C GLN A 660 37.10 -11.38 -20.28
N ARG A 661 37.32 -10.12 -19.89
CA ARG A 661 37.73 -9.77 -18.51
C ARG A 661 36.77 -10.30 -17.47
N PHE A 662 35.46 -10.23 -17.71
CA PHE A 662 34.44 -10.68 -16.77
C PHE A 662 34.57 -12.17 -16.46
N ARG A 663 34.80 -12.97 -17.51
CA ARG A 663 34.97 -14.41 -17.38
C ARG A 663 36.24 -14.78 -16.62
N ARG A 664 37.35 -14.11 -16.94
CA ARG A 664 38.65 -14.30 -16.25
C ARG A 664 38.57 -13.91 -14.78
N ARG A 665 37.90 -12.79 -14.47
CA ARG A 665 37.63 -12.35 -13.09
C ARG A 665 36.81 -13.38 -12.34
N PHE A 666 35.74 -13.89 -12.95
CA PHE A 666 34.92 -14.96 -12.37
C PHE A 666 35.78 -16.17 -12.03
N GLU A 667 36.52 -16.73 -13.00
CA GLU A 667 37.34 -17.93 -12.79
C GLU A 667 38.40 -17.74 -11.70
N PHE A 668 39.04 -16.57 -11.64
CA PHE A 668 40.01 -16.23 -10.61
C PHE A 668 39.38 -16.04 -9.22
N LEU A 669 38.31 -15.26 -9.13
CA LEU A 669 37.65 -14.92 -7.87
C LEU A 669 36.78 -16.05 -7.31
N THR A 670 36.31 -16.97 -8.15
CA THR A 670 35.59 -18.17 -7.70
C THR A 670 36.47 -19.41 -7.64
N GLY A 671 37.72 -19.31 -8.05
CA GLY A 671 38.75 -20.35 -7.90
C GLY A 671 39.72 -19.99 -6.76
N PRO A 672 40.97 -19.62 -7.07
CA PRO A 672 42.03 -19.44 -6.06
C PRO A 672 41.71 -18.39 -4.99
N GLN A 673 40.89 -17.37 -5.30
CA GLN A 673 40.55 -16.29 -4.37
C GLN A 673 39.14 -16.38 -3.77
N LEU A 674 38.46 -17.52 -3.89
CA LEU A 674 37.06 -17.67 -3.44
C LEU A 674 36.82 -17.26 -1.98
N ALA A 675 37.71 -17.65 -1.08
CA ALA A 675 37.58 -17.34 0.34
C ALA A 675 37.67 -15.82 0.60
N ALA A 676 38.66 -15.15 0.01
CA ALA A 676 38.83 -13.70 0.14
C ALA A 676 37.68 -12.95 -0.52
N TRP A 677 37.26 -13.39 -1.71
CA TRP A 677 36.15 -12.79 -2.43
C TRP A 677 34.83 -12.87 -1.66
N ARG A 678 34.49 -14.06 -1.12
CA ARG A 678 33.30 -14.26 -0.29
C ARG A 678 33.33 -13.43 0.98
N LYS A 679 34.47 -13.36 1.67
CA LYS A 679 34.62 -12.60 2.91
C LYS A 679 34.50 -11.09 2.71
N TRP A 680 34.93 -10.57 1.56
CA TRP A 680 34.85 -9.14 1.29
C TRP A 680 33.43 -8.70 0.90
N ARG A 681 32.69 -9.55 0.19
CA ARG A 681 31.38 -9.20 -0.38
C ARG A 681 30.17 -9.55 0.51
N CYS A 682 30.39 -10.25 1.62
CA CYS A 682 29.38 -10.68 2.59
C CYS A 682 29.79 -10.17 3.97
#